data_AF-A0A352C6Z5-F1
#
_entry.id   AF-A0A352C6Z5-F1
#
_cell.length_a   1.000
_cell.length_b   1.000
_cell.length_c   1.000
_cell.angle_alpha   90.00
_cell.angle_beta   90.00
_cell.angle_gamma   90.00
#
_symmetry.space_group_name_H-M   'P 1'
#
loop_
_entity.id
_entity.type
_entity.pdbx_description
1 polymer ?
#
loop_
_entity_poly.entity_id
_entity_poly.type
_entity_poly.pdbx_seq_one_letter_code
_entity_poly.pdbx_strand_id
1 'polypeptide(L)'
;MEFFLDQALNQQLIDAVETADFYTAKALFNDHQGELSPEAHKFLCASYEKSLNRNYWLQFWELILALHHPNRPNLMSRTLKLSQEKNIYPFLFVILKFPKYSQIVEDYAISVYLKKFTQHIPSLFQLIQDIEKLPAEMQSIFYSGVIKQSLRNGKFVILESIQTLKGPLFIAQCLESFPLDTLITLARKVVENRGNPEFIYDLIKLISSKEIKKIFYKKLIMASIEENNTEMLHFLFKNKISTYFLEIITELTEIEKKNIYFHLVASLTTDTEFLIEVIKDLNSQTYFQAFVIESYNHYNIPLLQSLLTLCPPFDLQDATKSLDPNKLAIFLNLDATVSAFIHSKMNAFSKGFGYITYEDALLTLAQRRERKTYDFAPVLLRFTELDEFLNVLKNAPKPLKISFVISGVHFISGEIMIDEKGIAKIFLIDSLGSDIWHEEFVKNFARAFPSHEIYTSREKRQHATNCCAVFALDDVAHLATLRIEGDADIWEYLSAEKKPENRQDINTTVYCYSVPLPLSLTRTMQSTSLTQTIIPQKPQSSQEFIINKKGQTTVGSVTAFFKRESPIDEKPKNTRLSYKLSKMIEQNWSYLISHSKETIQTHMQYFSLDAWRQRILEEHSQSYLTELIVPNFSDDPIAKELMTELQELKETFIQNNDKKMLVKAIQKMIEQYASKLPQNELWQDFLVKVINDTLSVITSEQGPLQGGNNTYLSTPHDSDIEALKAMKEGLEGHHKPDIKA
;
A
#
# COMPACT_ATOMS: atom_id res chain seq x y z
N MET A 1 -23.35 25.43 -48.24
CA MET A 1 -23.32 26.71 -47.50
C MET A 1 -22.30 27.53 -48.26
N GLU A 2 -22.82 28.24 -49.23
CA GLU A 2 -22.06 28.92 -50.26
C GLU A 2 -21.90 30.36 -49.74
N PHE A 3 -20.66 30.82 -49.51
CA PHE A 3 -20.41 32.18 -49.00
C PHE A 3 -20.92 33.18 -50.03
N PHE A 4 -20.54 32.95 -51.28
CA PHE A 4 -21.17 33.51 -52.46
C PHE A 4 -22.24 32.55 -52.98
N LEU A 5 -23.25 33.04 -53.67
CA LEU A 5 -24.24 32.23 -54.39
C LEU A 5 -23.60 31.42 -55.54
N ASP A 6 -22.38 31.79 -55.98
CA ASP A 6 -21.60 31.06 -56.98
C ASP A 6 -20.54 30.14 -56.34
N GLN A 7 -20.57 28.85 -56.69
CA GLN A 7 -19.59 27.85 -56.26
C GLN A 7 -18.16 28.10 -56.78
N ALA A 8 -18.01 28.67 -57.98
CA ALA A 8 -16.70 29.00 -58.53
C ALA A 8 -16.00 30.09 -57.69
N LEU A 9 -16.75 31.13 -57.28
CA LEU A 9 -16.25 32.17 -56.39
C LEU A 9 -15.89 31.63 -55.00
N ASN A 10 -16.66 30.68 -54.49
CA ASN A 10 -16.31 30.00 -53.24
C ASN A 10 -14.97 29.27 -53.35
N GLN A 11 -14.70 28.57 -54.46
CA GLN A 11 -13.42 27.90 -54.66
C GLN A 11 -12.27 28.89 -54.80
N GLN A 12 -12.46 29.99 -55.52
CA GLN A 12 -11.45 31.05 -55.66
C GLN A 12 -11.10 31.70 -54.31
N LEU A 13 -12.10 31.96 -53.46
CA LEU A 13 -11.87 32.47 -52.11
C LEU A 13 -11.07 31.48 -51.25
N ILE A 14 -11.41 30.18 -51.33
CA ILE A 14 -10.68 29.13 -50.62
C ILE A 14 -9.20 29.11 -51.05
N ASP A 15 -8.95 29.11 -52.35
CA ASP A 15 -7.59 29.04 -52.90
C ASP A 15 -6.76 30.29 -52.53
N ALA A 16 -7.39 31.47 -52.54
CA ALA A 16 -6.75 32.72 -52.13
C ALA A 16 -6.39 32.74 -50.62
N VAL A 17 -7.26 32.20 -49.76
CA VAL A 17 -6.97 32.09 -48.32
C VAL A 17 -5.90 31.03 -48.05
N GLU A 18 -5.93 29.87 -48.72
CA GLU A 18 -4.92 28.82 -48.58
C GLU A 18 -3.51 29.30 -48.96
N THR A 19 -3.42 30.15 -49.98
CA THR A 19 -2.17 30.77 -50.44
C THR A 19 -1.77 32.02 -49.65
N ALA A 20 -2.57 32.41 -48.64
CA ALA A 20 -2.40 33.63 -47.85
C ALA A 20 -2.39 34.94 -48.69
N ASP A 21 -3.05 34.92 -49.84
CA ASP A 21 -3.19 36.08 -50.72
C ASP A 21 -4.37 36.96 -50.27
N PHE A 22 -4.10 37.76 -49.24
CA PHE A 22 -5.07 38.71 -48.68
C PHE A 22 -5.69 39.64 -49.71
N TYR A 23 -4.92 40.17 -50.66
CA TYR A 23 -5.45 41.18 -51.57
C TYR A 23 -6.43 40.55 -52.55
N THR A 24 -6.11 39.35 -53.05
CA THR A 24 -7.01 38.58 -53.89
C THR A 24 -8.25 38.12 -53.12
N ALA A 25 -8.09 37.57 -51.91
CA ALA A 25 -9.23 37.16 -51.07
C ALA A 25 -10.14 38.35 -50.71
N LYS A 26 -9.55 39.51 -50.41
CA LYS A 26 -10.27 40.75 -50.10
C LYS A 26 -10.95 41.36 -51.33
N ALA A 27 -10.32 41.31 -52.49
CA ALA A 27 -10.88 41.78 -53.75
C ALA A 27 -12.08 40.91 -54.16
N LEU A 28 -11.92 39.58 -54.16
CA LEU A 28 -13.02 38.64 -54.38
C LEU A 28 -14.21 38.92 -53.46
N PHE A 29 -13.94 39.21 -52.19
CA PHE A 29 -14.97 39.60 -51.23
C PHE A 29 -15.63 40.94 -51.55
N ASN A 30 -14.86 41.99 -51.83
CA ASN A 30 -15.37 43.34 -52.05
C ASN A 30 -16.12 43.48 -53.38
N ASP A 31 -15.63 42.83 -54.43
CA ASP A 31 -16.15 42.97 -55.79
C ASP A 31 -17.46 42.17 -55.98
N HIS A 32 -17.70 41.17 -55.11
CA HIS A 32 -18.85 40.26 -55.20
C HIS A 32 -19.73 40.30 -53.94
N GLN A 33 -19.73 41.40 -53.18
CA GLN A 33 -20.54 41.55 -51.96
C GLN A 33 -22.05 41.37 -52.20
N GLY A 34 -22.55 41.73 -53.39
CA GLY A 34 -23.94 41.57 -53.80
C GLY A 34 -24.34 40.11 -54.09
N GLU A 35 -23.35 39.22 -54.20
CA GLU A 35 -23.55 37.79 -54.41
C GLU A 35 -23.39 36.99 -53.12
N LEU A 36 -23.17 37.65 -51.98
CA LEU A 36 -23.15 36.98 -50.68
C LEU A 36 -24.55 36.55 -50.27
N SER A 37 -24.67 35.37 -49.67
CA SER A 37 -25.92 35.00 -49.00
C SER A 37 -26.24 36.01 -47.88
N PRO A 38 -27.52 36.32 -47.59
CA PRO A 38 -27.89 37.30 -46.55
C PRO A 38 -27.24 37.01 -45.18
N GLU A 39 -27.13 35.74 -44.82
CA GLU A 39 -26.48 35.28 -43.59
C GLU A 39 -24.96 35.51 -43.62
N ALA A 40 -24.30 35.24 -44.75
CA ALA A 40 -22.87 35.50 -44.93
C ALA A 40 -22.59 37.01 -44.92
N HIS A 41 -23.41 37.81 -45.60
CA HIS A 41 -23.27 39.27 -45.63
C HIS A 41 -23.35 39.87 -44.22
N LYS A 42 -24.35 39.46 -43.43
CA LYS A 42 -24.53 39.92 -42.03
C LYS A 42 -23.37 39.48 -41.11
N PHE A 43 -22.90 38.24 -41.25
CA PHE A 43 -21.78 37.71 -40.47
C PHE A 43 -20.45 38.38 -40.80
N LEU A 44 -20.20 38.63 -42.09
CA LEU A 44 -18.93 39.13 -42.59
C LEU A 44 -18.78 40.63 -42.40
N CYS A 45 -19.84 41.43 -42.58
CA CYS A 45 -19.78 42.87 -42.28
C CYS A 45 -19.46 43.15 -40.80
N ALA A 46 -20.07 42.39 -39.88
CA ALA A 46 -19.81 42.53 -38.44
C ALA A 46 -18.36 42.16 -38.02
N SER A 47 -17.69 41.32 -38.81
CA SER A 47 -16.31 40.87 -38.57
C SER A 47 -15.27 41.73 -39.33
N TYR A 48 -15.68 42.30 -40.47
CA TYR A 48 -14.85 43.13 -41.36
C TYR A 48 -14.58 44.53 -40.80
N GLU A 49 -15.60 45.19 -40.23
CA GLU A 49 -15.47 46.57 -39.70
C GLU A 49 -14.49 46.69 -38.52
N LYS A 50 -14.17 45.59 -37.85
CA LYS A 50 -13.26 45.59 -36.67
C LYS A 50 -11.81 45.21 -36.98
N SER A 51 -11.50 44.81 -38.21
CA SER A 51 -10.19 44.23 -38.56
C SER A 51 -9.48 45.07 -39.63
N LEU A 52 -8.74 46.10 -39.21
CA LEU A 52 -7.79 46.82 -40.07
C LEU A 52 -6.48 46.05 -40.28
N ASN A 53 -6.34 44.86 -39.68
CA ASN A 53 -5.11 44.09 -39.71
C ASN A 53 -5.23 42.88 -40.64
N ARG A 54 -4.45 42.94 -41.74
CA ARG A 54 -4.34 41.91 -42.78
C ARG A 54 -4.18 40.48 -42.23
N ASN A 55 -3.34 40.32 -41.20
CA ASN A 55 -3.05 38.99 -40.66
C ASN A 55 -4.23 38.44 -39.86
N TYR A 56 -4.96 39.29 -39.12
CA TYR A 56 -6.13 38.85 -38.36
C TYR A 56 -7.29 38.45 -39.28
N TRP A 57 -7.47 39.15 -40.39
CA TRP A 57 -8.49 38.82 -41.38
C TRP A 57 -8.21 37.47 -42.04
N LEU A 58 -6.98 37.22 -42.50
CA LEU A 58 -6.60 35.92 -43.08
C LEU A 58 -6.74 34.77 -42.07
N GLN A 59 -6.29 34.97 -40.82
CA GLN A 59 -6.37 33.93 -39.78
C GLN A 59 -7.81 33.57 -39.42
N PHE A 60 -8.71 34.54 -39.40
CA PHE A 60 -10.13 34.29 -39.20
C PHE A 60 -10.71 33.41 -40.31
N TRP A 61 -10.38 33.72 -41.57
CA TRP A 61 -10.84 32.94 -42.71
C TRP A 61 -10.20 31.56 -42.79
N GLU A 62 -8.91 31.42 -42.46
CA GLU A 62 -8.26 30.11 -42.34
C GLU A 62 -8.98 29.22 -41.32
N LEU A 63 -9.37 29.77 -40.16
CA LEU A 63 -10.13 29.05 -39.14
C LEU A 63 -11.53 28.66 -39.63
N ILE A 64 -12.25 29.59 -40.27
CA ILE A 64 -13.58 29.31 -40.83
C ILE A 64 -13.50 28.21 -41.90
N LEU A 65 -12.55 28.29 -42.83
CA LEU A 65 -12.37 27.30 -43.88
C LEU A 65 -11.91 25.94 -43.33
N ALA A 66 -11.01 25.92 -42.35
CA ALA A 66 -10.58 24.69 -41.70
C ALA A 66 -11.73 23.94 -41.01
N LEU A 67 -12.66 24.66 -40.40
CA LEU A 67 -13.86 24.08 -39.76
C LEU A 67 -14.85 23.51 -40.78
N HIS A 68 -14.92 24.07 -41.99
CA HIS A 68 -15.84 23.64 -43.03
C HIS A 68 -15.27 22.55 -43.95
N HIS A 69 -13.94 22.51 -44.06
CA HIS A 69 -13.22 21.57 -44.90
C HIS A 69 -12.19 20.78 -44.06
N PRO A 70 -12.65 19.95 -43.09
CA PRO A 70 -11.76 19.23 -42.17
C PRO A 70 -10.82 18.25 -42.88
N ASN A 71 -11.16 17.84 -44.10
CA ASN A 71 -10.35 16.96 -44.95
C ASN A 71 -9.17 17.68 -45.65
N ARG A 72 -8.96 18.97 -45.39
CA ARG A 72 -7.82 19.74 -45.91
C ARG A 72 -6.74 19.90 -44.82
N PRO A 73 -5.76 18.99 -44.73
CA PRO A 73 -4.82 18.91 -43.61
C PRO A 73 -3.90 20.13 -43.47
N ASN A 74 -3.62 20.84 -44.56
CA ASN A 74 -2.79 22.05 -44.55
C ASN A 74 -3.47 23.22 -43.82
N LEU A 75 -4.78 23.41 -44.04
CA LEU A 75 -5.57 24.42 -43.33
C LEU A 75 -5.68 24.10 -41.84
N MET A 76 -5.94 22.83 -41.51
CA MET A 76 -6.05 22.38 -40.12
C MET A 76 -4.71 22.50 -39.36
N SER A 77 -3.60 22.08 -39.98
CA SER A 77 -2.25 22.16 -39.40
C SER A 77 -1.79 23.60 -39.17
N ARG A 78 -2.06 24.52 -40.12
CA ARG A 78 -1.76 25.96 -39.94
C ARG A 78 -2.62 26.59 -38.86
N THR A 79 -3.91 26.25 -38.82
CA THR A 79 -4.83 26.71 -37.77
C THR A 79 -4.39 26.21 -36.38
N LEU A 80 -3.93 24.95 -36.27
CA LEU A 80 -3.34 24.39 -35.05
C LEU A 80 -2.08 25.14 -34.63
N LYS A 81 -1.17 25.44 -35.57
CA LYS A 81 0.06 26.19 -35.29
C LYS A 81 -0.23 27.63 -34.85
N LEU A 82 -1.18 28.30 -35.50
CA LEU A 82 -1.63 29.65 -35.15
C LEU A 82 -2.31 29.70 -33.78
N SER A 83 -3.09 28.68 -33.41
CA SER A 83 -3.69 28.55 -32.06
C SER A 83 -2.66 28.38 -30.94
N GLN A 84 -1.49 27.82 -31.29
CA GLN A 84 -0.38 27.63 -30.36
C GLN A 84 0.46 28.90 -30.21
N GLU A 85 0.56 29.74 -31.23
CA GLU A 85 1.47 30.89 -31.24
C GLU A 85 0.80 32.24 -30.94
N LYS A 86 -0.51 32.43 -31.24
CA LYS A 86 -1.17 33.75 -31.12
C LYS A 86 -2.60 33.67 -30.56
N ASN A 87 -3.08 34.81 -30.05
CA ASN A 87 -4.32 35.00 -29.29
C ASN A 87 -5.58 34.80 -30.18
N ILE A 88 -5.86 33.57 -30.65
CA ILE A 88 -7.01 33.25 -31.52
C ILE A 88 -8.37 33.25 -30.80
N TYR A 89 -8.35 33.40 -29.48
CA TYR A 89 -9.48 33.30 -28.58
C TYR A 89 -10.67 34.16 -29.04
N PRO A 90 -10.52 35.46 -29.41
CA PRO A 90 -11.65 36.29 -29.84
C PRO A 90 -12.41 35.72 -31.05
N PHE A 91 -11.75 34.95 -31.92
CA PHE A 91 -12.36 34.37 -33.12
C PHE A 91 -13.14 33.09 -32.82
N LEU A 92 -12.64 32.25 -31.92
CA LEU A 92 -13.39 31.11 -31.39
C LEU A 92 -14.68 31.57 -30.69
N PHE A 93 -14.62 32.68 -29.94
CA PHE A 93 -15.79 33.32 -29.33
C PHE A 93 -16.84 33.83 -30.34
N VAL A 94 -16.41 34.28 -31.53
CA VAL A 94 -17.33 34.68 -32.61
C VAL A 94 -17.97 33.45 -33.27
N ILE A 95 -17.22 32.38 -33.47
CA ILE A 95 -17.70 31.14 -34.10
C ILE A 95 -18.67 30.39 -33.18
N LEU A 96 -18.45 30.42 -31.85
CA LEU A 96 -19.36 29.84 -30.85
C LEU A 96 -20.76 30.46 -30.87
N LYS A 97 -20.95 31.66 -31.47
CA LYS A 97 -22.27 32.30 -31.63
C LYS A 97 -23.18 31.61 -32.64
N PHE A 98 -22.70 30.57 -33.32
CA PHE A 98 -23.40 29.88 -34.39
C PHE A 98 -23.66 28.42 -33.98
N PRO A 99 -24.92 28.05 -33.66
CA PRO A 99 -25.28 26.72 -33.16
C PRO A 99 -24.83 25.55 -34.04
N LYS A 100 -24.65 25.78 -35.35
CA LYS A 100 -24.21 24.75 -36.31
C LYS A 100 -22.77 24.28 -36.11
N TYR A 101 -21.91 25.09 -35.47
CA TYR A 101 -20.49 24.76 -35.25
C TYR A 101 -20.17 24.37 -33.81
N SER A 102 -21.18 24.32 -32.93
CA SER A 102 -21.01 24.04 -31.50
C SER A 102 -20.27 22.72 -31.26
N GLN A 103 -20.67 21.64 -31.91
CA GLN A 103 -20.07 20.30 -31.75
C GLN A 103 -18.60 20.23 -32.21
N ILE A 104 -18.26 20.87 -33.33
CA ILE A 104 -16.90 20.86 -33.90
C ILE A 104 -15.98 21.72 -33.04
N VAL A 105 -16.47 22.87 -32.56
CA VAL A 105 -15.72 23.74 -31.65
C VAL A 105 -15.57 23.08 -30.28
N GLU A 106 -16.56 22.32 -29.81
CA GLU A 106 -16.50 21.56 -28.55
C GLU A 106 -15.35 20.55 -28.55
N ASP A 107 -15.18 19.74 -29.62
CA ASP A 107 -14.10 18.75 -29.68
C ASP A 107 -12.71 19.39 -29.97
N TYR A 108 -12.67 20.42 -30.82
CA TYR A 108 -11.41 21.04 -31.26
C TYR A 108 -10.88 22.12 -30.31
N ALA A 109 -11.71 23.05 -29.83
CA ALA A 109 -11.26 24.09 -28.92
C ALA A 109 -10.89 23.51 -27.56
N ILE A 110 -11.65 22.54 -27.04
CA ILE A 110 -11.42 22.01 -25.69
C ILE A 110 -10.15 21.15 -25.65
N SER A 111 -9.84 20.40 -26.71
CA SER A 111 -8.61 19.61 -26.82
C SER A 111 -7.35 20.47 -26.96
N VAL A 112 -7.39 21.54 -27.76
CA VAL A 112 -6.29 22.51 -27.90
C VAL A 112 -6.09 23.31 -26.62
N TYR A 113 -7.17 23.72 -25.95
CA TYR A 113 -7.11 24.50 -24.71
C TYR A 113 -6.54 23.66 -23.56
N LEU A 114 -7.02 22.43 -23.35
CA LEU A 114 -6.57 21.57 -22.25
C LEU A 114 -5.09 21.12 -22.34
N LYS A 115 -4.49 21.23 -23.54
CA LYS A 115 -3.07 20.93 -23.77
C LYS A 115 -2.15 22.06 -23.27
N LYS A 116 -2.53 23.33 -23.47
CA LYS A 116 -1.83 24.51 -22.88
C LYS A 116 -2.15 24.71 -21.39
N PHE A 117 -3.35 24.33 -20.95
CA PHE A 117 -3.86 24.52 -19.58
C PHE A 117 -3.06 23.84 -18.46
N THR A 118 -2.38 22.74 -18.76
CA THR A 118 -1.56 22.03 -17.75
C THR A 118 -0.34 22.81 -17.27
N GLN A 119 -0.04 23.97 -17.86
CA GLN A 119 1.18 24.72 -17.61
C GLN A 119 0.97 26.00 -16.76
N HIS A 120 -0.27 26.50 -16.57
CA HIS A 120 -0.54 27.73 -15.78
C HIS A 120 -1.93 27.76 -15.09
N ILE A 121 -1.96 27.84 -13.74
CA ILE A 121 -3.17 27.92 -12.89
C ILE A 121 -3.86 29.31 -12.88
N PRO A 122 -3.16 30.46 -12.85
CA PRO A 122 -3.79 31.79 -12.81
C PRO A 122 -4.71 32.10 -13.99
N SER A 123 -4.51 31.46 -15.14
CA SER A 123 -5.36 31.57 -16.33
C SER A 123 -6.75 30.93 -16.19
N LEU A 124 -6.99 30.09 -15.18
CA LEU A 124 -8.26 29.38 -14.98
C LEU A 124 -9.37 30.31 -14.44
N PHE A 125 -9.03 31.18 -13.48
CA PHE A 125 -9.97 32.15 -12.92
C PHE A 125 -10.40 33.18 -13.96
N GLN A 126 -9.46 33.72 -14.74
CA GLN A 126 -9.74 34.66 -15.81
C GLN A 126 -10.60 34.02 -16.92
N LEU A 127 -10.31 32.77 -17.28
CA LEU A 127 -11.13 32.04 -18.26
C LEU A 127 -12.57 31.85 -17.75
N ILE A 128 -12.75 31.46 -16.49
CA ILE A 128 -14.09 31.31 -15.92
C ILE A 128 -14.84 32.63 -15.97
N GLN A 129 -14.20 33.74 -15.61
CA GLN A 129 -14.79 35.08 -15.76
C GLN A 129 -15.12 35.45 -17.21
N ASP A 130 -14.36 34.95 -18.19
CA ASP A 130 -14.63 35.20 -19.61
C ASP A 130 -15.75 34.29 -20.16
N ILE A 131 -15.87 33.06 -19.65
CA ILE A 131 -17.02 32.18 -19.91
C ILE A 131 -18.29 32.79 -19.34
N GLU A 132 -18.24 33.41 -18.16
CA GLU A 132 -19.41 34.10 -17.56
C GLU A 132 -19.99 35.21 -18.45
N LYS A 133 -19.19 35.77 -19.35
CA LYS A 133 -19.63 36.79 -20.30
C LYS A 133 -20.38 36.21 -21.50
N LEU A 134 -20.43 34.88 -21.64
CA LEU A 134 -21.13 34.18 -22.72
C LEU A 134 -22.63 34.05 -22.46
N PRO A 135 -23.45 33.87 -23.52
CA PRO A 135 -24.82 33.40 -23.38
C PRO A 135 -24.88 32.06 -22.61
N ALA A 136 -25.91 31.85 -21.80
CA ALA A 136 -26.05 30.69 -20.90
C ALA A 136 -25.94 29.33 -21.63
N GLU A 137 -26.46 29.24 -22.86
CA GLU A 137 -26.37 28.04 -23.70
C GLU A 137 -24.91 27.68 -24.03
N MET A 138 -24.05 28.67 -24.25
CA MET A 138 -22.62 28.47 -24.54
C MET A 138 -21.81 28.20 -23.29
N GLN A 139 -22.20 28.79 -22.15
CA GLN A 139 -21.61 28.45 -20.86
C GLN A 139 -21.78 26.96 -20.59
N SER A 140 -23.00 26.44 -20.75
CA SER A 140 -23.32 25.02 -20.55
C SER A 140 -22.48 24.09 -21.43
N ILE A 141 -22.37 24.39 -22.74
CA ILE A 141 -21.55 23.61 -23.69
C ILE A 141 -20.08 23.62 -23.26
N PHE A 142 -19.55 24.78 -22.89
CA PHE A 142 -18.14 24.91 -22.51
C PHE A 142 -17.83 24.16 -21.21
N TYR A 143 -18.66 24.34 -20.17
CA TYR A 143 -18.47 23.65 -18.90
C TYR A 143 -18.65 22.14 -19.05
N SER A 144 -19.63 21.68 -19.82
CA SER A 144 -19.80 20.25 -20.14
C SER A 144 -18.56 19.68 -20.81
N GLY A 145 -18.05 20.30 -21.87
CA GLY A 145 -16.87 19.80 -22.55
C GLY A 145 -15.58 19.87 -21.69
N VAL A 146 -15.40 20.91 -20.87
CA VAL A 146 -14.27 21.00 -19.92
C VAL A 146 -14.37 19.90 -18.87
N ILE A 147 -15.55 19.64 -18.31
CA ILE A 147 -15.77 18.55 -17.35
C ILE A 147 -15.48 17.20 -18.03
N LYS A 148 -16.02 16.96 -19.22
CA LYS A 148 -15.81 15.73 -20.01
C LYS A 148 -14.33 15.44 -20.23
N GLN A 149 -13.59 16.46 -20.66
CA GLN A 149 -12.19 16.31 -21.04
C GLN A 149 -11.25 16.35 -19.82
N SER A 150 -11.64 17.03 -18.73
CA SER A 150 -10.95 16.95 -17.43
C SER A 150 -11.09 15.54 -16.83
N LEU A 151 -12.28 14.95 -16.89
CA LEU A 151 -12.53 13.57 -16.50
C LEU A 151 -11.75 12.58 -17.38
N ARG A 152 -11.79 12.74 -18.71
CA ARG A 152 -11.05 11.86 -19.67
C ARG A 152 -9.55 11.85 -19.44
N ASN A 153 -8.97 12.99 -19.08
CA ASN A 153 -7.53 13.13 -18.88
C ASN A 153 -7.11 13.00 -17.41
N GLY A 154 -8.04 12.74 -16.49
CA GLY A 154 -7.79 12.73 -15.05
C GLY A 154 -7.21 14.04 -14.50
N LYS A 155 -7.56 15.20 -15.08
CA LYS A 155 -7.04 16.52 -14.68
C LYS A 155 -8.01 17.22 -13.71
N PHE A 156 -8.03 16.74 -12.47
CA PHE A 156 -9.05 17.06 -11.46
C PHE A 156 -8.97 18.45 -10.82
N VAL A 157 -7.79 19.10 -10.87
CA VAL A 157 -7.62 20.50 -10.41
C VAL A 157 -8.63 21.44 -11.08
N ILE A 158 -9.01 21.13 -12.32
CA ILE A 158 -10.00 21.90 -13.08
C ILE A 158 -11.41 21.72 -12.51
N LEU A 159 -11.77 20.49 -12.10
CA LEU A 159 -13.07 20.19 -11.50
C LEU A 159 -13.20 20.81 -10.10
N GLU A 160 -12.17 20.70 -9.26
CA GLU A 160 -12.13 21.35 -7.95
C GLU A 160 -12.22 22.87 -8.06
N SER A 161 -11.56 23.46 -9.06
CA SER A 161 -11.62 24.90 -9.30
C SER A 161 -13.00 25.34 -9.80
N ILE A 162 -13.63 24.58 -10.71
CA ILE A 162 -15.02 24.83 -11.12
C ILE A 162 -15.96 24.68 -9.93
N GLN A 163 -15.75 23.68 -9.06
CA GLN A 163 -16.55 23.46 -7.86
C GLN A 163 -16.44 24.62 -6.89
N THR A 164 -15.22 25.10 -6.67
CA THR A 164 -14.92 26.24 -5.78
C THR A 164 -15.58 27.52 -6.31
N LEU A 165 -15.65 27.68 -7.62
CA LEU A 165 -16.16 28.90 -8.27
C LEU A 165 -17.67 28.90 -8.51
N LYS A 166 -18.26 27.74 -8.82
CA LYS A 166 -19.68 27.61 -9.20
C LYS A 166 -20.53 26.86 -8.19
N GLY A 167 -19.89 26.31 -7.17
CA GLY A 167 -20.53 25.45 -6.19
C GLY A 167 -20.76 24.02 -6.73
N PRO A 168 -21.01 23.07 -5.81
CA PRO A 168 -21.22 21.67 -6.15
C PRO A 168 -22.49 21.42 -6.98
N LEU A 169 -23.51 22.26 -6.83
CA LEU A 169 -24.78 22.12 -7.57
C LEU A 169 -24.61 22.31 -9.09
N PHE A 170 -23.70 23.19 -9.50
CA PHE A 170 -23.42 23.44 -10.91
C PHE A 170 -22.73 22.25 -11.58
N ILE A 171 -21.75 21.65 -10.89
CA ILE A 171 -21.11 20.41 -11.37
C ILE A 171 -22.14 19.29 -11.42
N ALA A 172 -23.02 19.18 -10.42
CA ALA A 172 -24.10 18.19 -10.41
C ALA A 172 -24.98 18.31 -11.66
N GLN A 173 -25.44 19.53 -11.99
CA GLN A 173 -26.23 19.79 -13.20
C GLN A 173 -25.48 19.44 -14.49
N CYS A 174 -24.19 19.75 -14.56
CA CYS A 174 -23.37 19.37 -15.70
C CYS A 174 -23.22 17.84 -15.80
N LEU A 175 -22.95 17.16 -14.69
CA LEU A 175 -22.84 15.70 -14.63
C LEU A 175 -24.14 15.00 -15.02
N GLU A 176 -25.29 15.54 -14.60
CA GLU A 176 -26.61 15.02 -14.95
C GLU A 176 -26.95 15.19 -16.44
N SER A 177 -26.25 16.06 -17.16
CA SER A 177 -26.40 16.22 -18.62
C SER A 177 -25.62 15.19 -19.44
N PHE A 178 -24.72 14.41 -18.82
CA PHE A 178 -23.96 13.38 -19.54
C PHE A 178 -24.77 12.12 -19.77
N PRO A 179 -24.60 11.45 -20.94
CA PRO A 179 -25.06 10.08 -21.09
C PRO A 179 -24.42 9.20 -20.01
N LEU A 180 -25.24 8.41 -19.33
CA LEU A 180 -24.80 7.62 -18.18
C LEU A 180 -23.62 6.68 -18.49
N ASP A 181 -23.61 6.08 -19.68
CA ASP A 181 -22.54 5.19 -20.13
C ASP A 181 -21.19 5.91 -20.27
N THR A 182 -21.23 7.21 -20.58
CA THR A 182 -20.03 8.06 -20.61
C THR A 182 -19.48 8.25 -19.20
N LEU A 183 -20.34 8.51 -18.21
CA LEU A 183 -19.91 8.64 -16.81
C LEU A 183 -19.29 7.34 -16.29
N ILE A 184 -19.86 6.18 -16.65
CA ILE A 184 -19.36 4.86 -16.23
C ILE A 184 -17.98 4.59 -16.85
N THR A 185 -17.83 4.81 -18.15
CA THR A 185 -16.54 4.63 -18.84
C THR A 185 -15.48 5.55 -18.26
N LEU A 186 -15.85 6.78 -17.88
CA LEU A 186 -14.95 7.73 -17.24
C LEU A 186 -14.53 7.26 -15.84
N ALA A 187 -15.48 6.85 -14.99
CA ALA A 187 -15.18 6.35 -13.65
C ALA A 187 -14.21 5.14 -13.69
N ARG A 188 -14.43 4.22 -14.63
CA ARG A 188 -13.57 3.06 -14.85
C ARG A 188 -12.15 3.47 -15.24
N LYS A 189 -12.00 4.33 -16.25
CA LYS A 189 -10.68 4.82 -16.69
C LYS A 189 -9.92 5.55 -15.58
N VAL A 190 -10.60 6.19 -14.64
CA VAL A 190 -9.91 6.86 -13.52
C VAL A 190 -9.31 5.85 -12.55
N VAL A 191 -10.04 4.77 -12.22
CA VAL A 191 -9.51 3.70 -11.36
C VAL A 191 -8.39 2.93 -12.04
N GLU A 192 -8.57 2.56 -13.32
CA GLU A 192 -7.53 1.87 -14.11
C GLU A 192 -6.23 2.69 -14.18
N ASN A 193 -6.31 4.01 -14.32
CA ASN A 193 -5.11 4.85 -14.50
C ASN A 193 -4.45 5.31 -13.18
N ARG A 194 -5.14 5.24 -12.03
CA ARG A 194 -4.64 5.82 -10.77
C ARG A 194 -4.68 4.90 -9.56
N GLY A 195 -5.39 3.78 -9.60
CA GLY A 195 -5.54 2.89 -8.43
C GLY A 195 -6.14 3.57 -7.21
N ASN A 196 -6.92 4.66 -7.38
CA ASN A 196 -7.59 5.34 -6.27
C ASN A 196 -9.13 5.29 -6.45
N PRO A 197 -9.79 4.30 -5.83
CA PRO A 197 -11.24 4.18 -5.83
C PRO A 197 -11.98 5.34 -5.15
N GLU A 198 -11.36 6.07 -4.21
CA GLU A 198 -12.02 7.16 -3.46
C GLU A 198 -12.61 8.25 -4.36
N PHE A 199 -12.01 8.48 -5.52
CA PHE A 199 -12.51 9.40 -6.53
C PHE A 199 -13.95 9.07 -6.99
N ILE A 200 -14.29 7.78 -7.07
CA ILE A 200 -15.63 7.37 -7.48
C ILE A 200 -16.66 7.79 -6.43
N TYR A 201 -16.30 7.78 -5.16
CA TYR A 201 -17.19 8.26 -4.11
C TYR A 201 -17.41 9.77 -4.19
N ASP A 202 -16.38 10.55 -4.56
CA ASP A 202 -16.53 11.98 -4.79
C ASP A 202 -17.37 12.28 -6.04
N LEU A 203 -17.13 11.55 -7.13
CA LEU A 203 -17.98 11.63 -8.35
C LEU A 203 -19.44 11.31 -8.02
N ILE A 204 -19.67 10.27 -7.21
CA ILE A 204 -21.00 9.88 -6.77
C ILE A 204 -21.62 10.94 -5.87
N LYS A 205 -20.88 11.52 -4.92
CA LYS A 205 -21.36 12.61 -4.06
C LYS A 205 -21.88 13.78 -4.90
N LEU A 206 -21.20 14.09 -6.00
CA LEU A 206 -21.53 15.19 -6.91
C LEU A 206 -22.81 14.98 -7.72
N ILE A 207 -23.34 13.77 -7.85
CA ILE A 207 -24.63 13.53 -8.56
C ILE A 207 -25.79 13.92 -7.62
N SER A 208 -26.56 14.98 -7.89
CA SER A 208 -27.63 15.40 -6.98
C SER A 208 -28.82 14.44 -6.97
N SER A 209 -29.22 13.92 -8.12
CA SER A 209 -30.36 13.02 -8.26
C SER A 209 -30.12 11.65 -7.61
N LYS A 210 -31.00 11.28 -6.68
CA LYS A 210 -31.01 9.95 -6.03
C LYS A 210 -31.20 8.82 -7.04
N GLU A 211 -32.00 9.06 -8.09
CA GLU A 211 -32.29 8.07 -9.14
C GLU A 211 -31.09 7.89 -10.07
N ILE A 212 -30.43 8.98 -10.47
CA ILE A 212 -29.22 8.90 -11.31
C ILE A 212 -28.08 8.24 -10.52
N LYS A 213 -27.90 8.59 -9.23
CA LYS A 213 -26.96 7.91 -8.32
C LYS A 213 -27.19 6.41 -8.30
N LYS A 214 -28.45 5.99 -8.17
CA LYS A 214 -28.85 4.59 -8.14
C LYS A 214 -28.49 3.86 -9.45
N ILE A 215 -28.90 4.40 -10.60
CA ILE A 215 -28.60 3.77 -11.91
C ILE A 215 -27.09 3.75 -12.17
N PHE A 216 -26.37 4.82 -11.80
CA PHE A 216 -24.92 4.90 -11.91
C PHE A 216 -24.21 3.83 -11.07
N TYR A 217 -24.56 3.70 -9.79
CA TYR A 217 -24.02 2.67 -8.89
C TYR A 217 -24.25 1.27 -9.46
N LYS A 218 -25.49 0.98 -9.87
CA LYS A 218 -25.87 -0.31 -10.43
C LYS A 218 -25.03 -0.65 -11.65
N LYS A 219 -24.99 0.23 -12.65
CA LYS A 219 -24.23 -0.02 -13.89
C LYS A 219 -22.72 -0.14 -13.63
N LEU A 220 -22.18 0.65 -12.69
CA LEU A 220 -20.77 0.57 -12.33
C LEU A 220 -20.42 -0.77 -11.66
N ILE A 221 -21.29 -1.27 -10.77
CA ILE A 221 -21.15 -2.60 -10.17
C ILE A 221 -21.23 -3.68 -11.24
N MET A 222 -22.23 -3.65 -12.13
CA MET A 222 -22.39 -4.62 -13.22
C MET A 222 -21.16 -4.66 -14.13
N ALA A 223 -20.67 -3.50 -14.59
CA ALA A 223 -19.46 -3.41 -15.40
C ALA A 223 -18.23 -3.96 -14.66
N SER A 224 -18.14 -3.71 -13.35
CA SER A 224 -17.03 -4.22 -12.54
C SER A 224 -17.09 -5.73 -12.37
N ILE A 225 -18.29 -6.32 -12.28
CA ILE A 225 -18.47 -7.79 -12.25
C ILE A 225 -18.11 -8.40 -13.61
N GLU A 226 -18.57 -7.79 -14.71
CA GLU A 226 -18.26 -8.23 -16.07
C GLU A 226 -16.75 -8.27 -16.35
N GLU A 227 -16.01 -7.37 -15.72
CA GLU A 227 -14.55 -7.25 -15.84
C GLU A 227 -13.78 -7.96 -14.75
N ASN A 228 -14.47 -8.60 -13.80
CA ASN A 228 -13.89 -9.20 -12.62
C ASN A 228 -12.98 -8.21 -11.84
N ASN A 229 -13.37 -6.93 -11.79
CA ASN A 229 -12.66 -5.86 -11.09
C ASN A 229 -13.01 -5.88 -9.60
N THR A 230 -12.39 -6.80 -8.87
CA THR A 230 -12.65 -7.03 -7.44
C THR A 230 -12.33 -5.81 -6.58
N GLU A 231 -11.26 -5.06 -6.86
CA GLU A 231 -10.89 -3.86 -6.11
C GLU A 231 -11.98 -2.78 -6.17
N MET A 232 -12.51 -2.52 -7.36
CA MET A 232 -13.64 -1.61 -7.57
C MET A 232 -14.87 -2.07 -6.80
N LEU A 233 -15.17 -3.37 -6.87
CA LEU A 233 -16.31 -3.94 -6.17
C LEU A 233 -16.14 -3.80 -4.66
N HIS A 234 -14.97 -4.14 -4.11
CA HIS A 234 -14.62 -3.95 -2.70
C HIS A 234 -14.88 -2.52 -2.23
N PHE A 235 -14.47 -1.54 -3.03
CA PHE A 235 -14.69 -0.13 -2.74
C PHE A 235 -16.18 0.27 -2.78
N LEU A 236 -16.90 -0.15 -3.82
CA LEU A 236 -18.32 0.17 -4.00
C LEU A 236 -19.16 -0.44 -2.86
N PHE A 237 -18.82 -1.65 -2.42
CA PHE A 237 -19.48 -2.32 -1.30
C PHE A 237 -19.14 -1.67 0.05
N LYS A 238 -17.89 -1.30 0.31
CA LYS A 238 -17.51 -0.64 1.58
C LYS A 238 -18.35 0.63 1.87
N ASN A 239 -18.84 1.31 0.82
CA ASN A 239 -19.49 2.61 0.95
C ASN A 239 -21.02 2.62 0.87
N LYS A 240 -21.70 1.50 0.58
CA LYS A 240 -23.19 1.32 0.65
C LYS A 240 -23.64 -0.07 0.16
N ILE A 241 -23.35 -1.14 0.90
CA ILE A 241 -23.86 -2.50 0.63
C ILE A 241 -25.40 -2.53 0.53
N SER A 242 -26.11 -1.73 1.33
CA SER A 242 -27.52 -2.02 1.61
C SER A 242 -28.54 -1.54 0.57
N THR A 243 -28.30 -0.47 -0.17
CA THR A 243 -29.44 0.17 -0.86
C THR A 243 -29.82 -0.47 -2.20
N TYR A 244 -28.90 -1.18 -2.88
CA TYR A 244 -29.09 -1.62 -4.27
C TYR A 244 -28.82 -3.10 -4.53
N PHE A 245 -28.56 -3.87 -3.48
CA PHE A 245 -28.10 -5.25 -3.57
C PHE A 245 -29.10 -6.18 -4.28
N LEU A 246 -30.38 -6.14 -3.86
CA LEU A 246 -31.45 -6.96 -4.46
C LEU A 246 -31.64 -6.68 -5.95
N GLU A 247 -31.58 -5.41 -6.34
CA GLU A 247 -31.80 -4.99 -7.71
C GLU A 247 -30.67 -5.43 -8.66
N ILE A 248 -29.44 -5.53 -8.16
CA ILE A 248 -28.27 -5.96 -8.93
C ILE A 248 -28.30 -7.48 -9.14
N ILE A 249 -28.58 -8.25 -8.09
CA ILE A 249 -28.69 -9.73 -8.21
C ILE A 249 -29.80 -10.15 -9.17
N THR A 250 -30.92 -9.44 -9.12
CA THR A 250 -32.07 -9.76 -9.98
C THR A 250 -31.75 -9.50 -11.45
N GLU A 251 -30.87 -8.54 -11.77
CA GLU A 251 -30.43 -8.23 -13.13
C GLU A 251 -29.25 -9.06 -13.64
N LEU A 252 -28.43 -9.60 -12.75
CA LEU A 252 -27.41 -10.57 -13.15
C LEU A 252 -28.10 -11.82 -13.70
N THR A 253 -27.79 -12.20 -14.94
CA THR A 253 -28.38 -13.38 -15.59
C THR A 253 -27.46 -14.60 -15.50
N GLU A 254 -26.14 -14.38 -15.46
CA GLU A 254 -25.12 -15.43 -15.43
C GLU A 254 -24.82 -15.90 -13.99
N ILE A 255 -24.81 -17.21 -13.78
CA ILE A 255 -24.54 -17.85 -12.47
C ILE A 255 -23.13 -17.51 -11.97
N GLU A 256 -22.12 -17.51 -12.84
CA GLU A 256 -20.73 -17.19 -12.49
C GLU A 256 -20.59 -15.78 -11.93
N LYS A 257 -21.24 -14.80 -12.58
CA LYS A 257 -21.28 -13.40 -12.14
C LYS A 257 -22.00 -13.24 -10.80
N LYS A 258 -23.07 -14.00 -10.57
CA LYS A 258 -23.74 -14.06 -9.26
C LYS A 258 -22.85 -14.62 -8.16
N ASN A 259 -22.08 -15.67 -8.47
CA ASN A 259 -21.15 -16.26 -7.49
C ASN A 259 -20.03 -15.28 -7.10
N ILE A 260 -19.47 -14.54 -8.07
CA ILE A 260 -18.53 -13.44 -7.78
C ILE A 260 -19.17 -12.40 -6.85
N TYR A 261 -20.41 -12.02 -7.13
CA TYR A 261 -21.15 -11.07 -6.30
C TYR A 261 -21.39 -11.58 -4.87
N PHE A 262 -21.80 -12.84 -4.70
CA PHE A 262 -21.99 -13.45 -3.38
C PHE A 262 -20.70 -13.57 -2.60
N HIS A 263 -19.61 -13.98 -3.25
CA HIS A 263 -18.27 -14.04 -2.69
C HIS A 263 -17.84 -12.68 -2.11
N LEU A 264 -18.03 -11.60 -2.87
CA LEU A 264 -17.69 -10.25 -2.45
C LEU A 264 -18.55 -9.79 -1.27
N VAL A 265 -19.86 -10.02 -1.32
CA VAL A 265 -20.75 -9.56 -0.25
C VAL A 265 -20.53 -10.33 1.04
N ALA A 266 -20.38 -11.65 0.98
CA ALA A 266 -20.08 -12.48 2.15
C ALA A 266 -18.71 -12.14 2.77
N SER A 267 -17.72 -11.74 1.97
CA SER A 267 -16.39 -11.35 2.48
C SER A 267 -16.30 -9.89 2.97
N LEU A 268 -17.26 -9.03 2.61
CA LEU A 268 -17.17 -7.58 2.89
C LEU A 268 -18.19 -7.07 3.91
N THR A 269 -19.32 -7.74 4.02
CA THR A 269 -20.40 -7.25 4.86
C THR A 269 -20.11 -7.44 6.35
N THR A 270 -20.35 -6.37 7.11
CA THR A 270 -20.47 -6.40 8.57
C THR A 270 -21.92 -6.21 9.02
N ASP A 271 -22.80 -5.84 8.09
CA ASP A 271 -24.24 -5.65 8.32
C ASP A 271 -24.96 -6.96 8.01
N THR A 272 -25.00 -7.83 9.02
CA THR A 272 -25.60 -9.16 8.93
C THR A 272 -27.13 -9.10 8.86
N GLU A 273 -27.75 -8.14 9.55
CA GLU A 273 -29.21 -7.98 9.60
C GLU A 273 -29.78 -7.64 8.23
N PHE A 274 -29.20 -6.63 7.56
CA PHE A 274 -29.64 -6.24 6.22
C PHE A 274 -29.60 -7.42 5.22
N LEU A 275 -28.51 -8.20 5.23
CA LEU A 275 -28.37 -9.31 4.29
C LEU A 275 -29.33 -10.45 4.58
N ILE A 276 -29.70 -10.66 5.84
CA ILE A 276 -30.69 -11.66 6.21
C ILE A 276 -32.06 -11.27 5.66
N GLU A 277 -32.46 -10.00 5.79
CA GLU A 277 -33.71 -9.50 5.21
C GLU A 277 -33.74 -9.71 3.70
N VAL A 278 -32.67 -9.32 3.02
CA VAL A 278 -32.48 -9.53 1.60
C VAL A 278 -32.58 -11.00 1.18
N ILE A 279 -31.92 -11.91 1.90
CA ILE A 279 -31.92 -13.34 1.55
C ILE A 279 -33.32 -13.94 1.77
N LYS A 280 -34.04 -13.49 2.80
CA LYS A 280 -35.45 -13.84 3.01
C LYS A 280 -36.31 -13.34 1.85
N ASP A 281 -36.11 -12.10 1.42
CA ASP A 281 -36.85 -11.50 0.30
C ASP A 281 -36.59 -12.22 -1.03
N LEU A 282 -35.34 -12.66 -1.27
CA LEU A 282 -35.00 -13.44 -2.46
C LEU A 282 -35.65 -14.82 -2.48
N ASN A 283 -36.01 -15.36 -1.31
CA ASN A 283 -36.66 -16.67 -1.13
C ASN A 283 -36.03 -17.79 -2.00
N SER A 284 -34.69 -17.83 -2.05
CA SER A 284 -33.93 -18.74 -2.92
C SER A 284 -32.97 -19.61 -2.13
N GLN A 285 -33.24 -20.93 -2.14
CA GLN A 285 -32.36 -21.94 -1.52
C GLN A 285 -30.93 -21.86 -2.07
N THR A 286 -30.78 -21.68 -3.38
CA THR A 286 -29.46 -21.60 -4.03
C THR A 286 -28.64 -20.41 -3.51
N TYR A 287 -29.27 -19.25 -3.33
CA TYR A 287 -28.57 -18.07 -2.81
C TYR A 287 -28.25 -18.21 -1.33
N PHE A 288 -29.17 -18.76 -0.55
CA PHE A 288 -28.91 -19.10 0.85
C PHE A 288 -27.69 -20.03 0.99
N GLN A 289 -27.64 -21.10 0.20
CA GLN A 289 -26.51 -22.04 0.17
C GLN A 289 -25.19 -21.35 -0.21
N ALA A 290 -25.20 -20.53 -1.26
CA ALA A 290 -24.03 -19.77 -1.66
C ALA A 290 -23.53 -18.87 -0.53
N PHE A 291 -24.43 -18.15 0.17
CA PHE A 291 -24.08 -17.30 1.30
C PHE A 291 -23.52 -18.09 2.50
N VAL A 292 -24.10 -19.25 2.81
CA VAL A 292 -23.59 -20.14 3.87
C VAL A 292 -22.17 -20.62 3.53
N ILE A 293 -21.95 -21.09 2.31
CA ILE A 293 -20.65 -21.59 1.84
C ILE A 293 -19.60 -20.47 1.82
N GLU A 294 -19.93 -19.31 1.25
CA GLU A 294 -18.99 -18.18 1.18
C GLU A 294 -18.68 -17.62 2.57
N SER A 295 -19.68 -17.47 3.45
CA SER A 295 -19.44 -17.03 4.83
C SER A 295 -18.52 -17.98 5.59
N TYR A 296 -18.69 -19.29 5.37
CA TYR A 296 -17.84 -20.32 5.95
C TYR A 296 -16.39 -20.27 5.40
N ASN A 297 -16.23 -20.15 4.08
CA ASN A 297 -14.93 -20.09 3.43
C ASN A 297 -14.17 -18.80 3.77
N HIS A 298 -14.90 -17.69 3.96
CA HIS A 298 -14.34 -16.38 4.28
C HIS A 298 -14.19 -16.07 5.75
N TYR A 299 -14.53 -17.01 6.64
CA TYR A 299 -14.52 -16.80 8.08
C TYR A 299 -15.41 -15.62 8.50
N ASN A 300 -16.51 -15.35 7.78
CA ASN A 300 -17.56 -14.44 8.22
C ASN A 300 -18.51 -15.16 9.18
N ILE A 301 -17.97 -15.48 10.36
CA ILE A 301 -18.64 -16.26 11.40
C ILE A 301 -19.93 -15.57 11.87
N PRO A 302 -19.97 -14.24 12.12
CA PRO A 302 -21.21 -13.57 12.52
C PRO A 302 -22.33 -13.72 11.48
N LEU A 303 -22.02 -13.55 10.18
CA LEU A 303 -23.01 -13.75 9.12
C LEU A 303 -23.46 -15.21 9.07
N LEU A 304 -22.53 -16.17 9.12
CA LEU A 304 -22.85 -17.60 9.09
C LEU A 304 -23.78 -18.01 10.24
N GLN A 305 -23.46 -17.60 11.48
CA GLN A 305 -24.30 -17.87 12.65
C GLN A 305 -25.71 -17.29 12.47
N SER A 306 -25.79 -16.07 11.95
CA SER A 306 -27.06 -15.38 11.75
C SER A 306 -27.90 -16.03 10.63
N LEU A 307 -27.27 -16.43 9.51
CA LEU A 307 -27.93 -17.14 8.41
C LEU A 307 -28.56 -18.46 8.89
N LEU A 308 -27.80 -19.24 9.65
CA LEU A 308 -28.25 -20.56 10.12
C LEU A 308 -29.29 -20.47 11.25
N THR A 309 -29.35 -19.34 11.97
CA THR A 309 -30.32 -19.12 13.07
C THR A 309 -31.60 -18.44 12.60
N LEU A 310 -31.49 -17.44 11.71
CA LEU A 310 -32.57 -16.47 11.44
C LEU A 310 -33.29 -16.70 10.11
N CYS A 311 -32.87 -17.63 9.26
CA CYS A 311 -33.48 -17.89 7.95
C CYS A 311 -34.21 -19.25 7.80
N PRO A 312 -35.27 -19.55 8.59
CA PRO A 312 -36.24 -20.57 8.19
C PRO A 312 -37.11 -20.04 7.02
N PRO A 313 -37.53 -20.88 6.03
CA PRO A 313 -37.55 -22.34 6.01
C PRO A 313 -36.53 -22.98 5.05
N PHE A 314 -35.33 -22.41 4.89
CA PHE A 314 -34.33 -23.01 4.01
C PHE A 314 -33.81 -24.35 4.56
N ASP A 315 -33.49 -25.28 3.67
CA ASP A 315 -32.92 -26.58 4.04
C ASP A 315 -31.45 -26.38 4.47
N LEU A 316 -31.25 -26.38 5.78
CA LEU A 316 -29.94 -26.25 6.41
C LEU A 316 -29.04 -27.45 6.08
N GLN A 317 -29.61 -28.65 5.96
CA GLN A 317 -28.84 -29.87 5.75
C GLN A 317 -28.13 -29.84 4.40
N ASP A 318 -28.83 -29.40 3.36
CA ASP A 318 -28.25 -29.26 2.03
C ASP A 318 -27.21 -28.13 1.98
N ALA A 319 -27.45 -27.01 2.67
CA ALA A 319 -26.51 -25.88 2.73
C ALA A 319 -25.19 -26.19 3.46
N THR A 320 -25.22 -27.09 4.44
CA THR A 320 -24.03 -27.43 5.23
C THR A 320 -23.33 -28.71 4.78
N LYS A 321 -23.91 -29.47 3.85
CA LYS A 321 -23.44 -30.82 3.46
C LYS A 321 -21.99 -30.86 2.97
N SER A 322 -21.52 -29.80 2.31
CA SER A 322 -20.15 -29.70 1.78
C SER A 322 -19.13 -29.11 2.76
N LEU A 323 -19.57 -28.68 3.95
CA LEU A 323 -18.71 -28.02 4.93
C LEU A 323 -18.09 -29.05 5.88
N ASP A 324 -16.87 -28.79 6.36
CA ASP A 324 -16.28 -29.64 7.41
C ASP A 324 -17.09 -29.46 8.71
N PRO A 325 -17.74 -30.54 9.20
CA PRO A 325 -18.66 -30.47 10.32
C PRO A 325 -17.98 -30.06 11.63
N ASN A 326 -16.69 -30.37 11.82
CA ASN A 326 -15.98 -30.00 13.04
C ASN A 326 -15.74 -28.50 13.10
N LYS A 327 -15.23 -27.93 11.99
CA LYS A 327 -15.04 -26.48 11.89
C LYS A 327 -16.37 -25.72 11.95
N LEU A 328 -17.43 -26.26 11.34
CA LEU A 328 -18.76 -25.67 11.42
C LEU A 328 -19.31 -25.67 12.86
N ALA A 329 -19.16 -26.79 13.58
CA ALA A 329 -19.57 -26.87 14.98
C ALA A 329 -18.81 -25.86 15.86
N ILE A 330 -17.51 -25.64 15.60
CA ILE A 330 -16.76 -24.59 16.29
C ILE A 330 -17.37 -23.22 15.97
N PHE A 331 -17.54 -22.89 14.69
CA PHE A 331 -18.14 -21.60 14.27
C PHE A 331 -19.48 -21.32 14.94
N LEU A 332 -20.35 -22.32 15.08
CA LEU A 332 -21.67 -22.16 15.68
C LEU A 332 -21.64 -21.99 17.21
N ASN A 333 -20.60 -22.46 17.88
CA ASN A 333 -20.49 -22.41 19.34
C ASN A 333 -19.66 -21.23 19.87
N LEU A 334 -19.04 -20.44 19.00
CA LEU A 334 -18.33 -19.22 19.41
C LEU A 334 -19.32 -18.13 19.83
N ASP A 335 -19.01 -17.43 20.92
CA ASP A 335 -19.78 -16.23 21.28
C ASP A 335 -19.57 -15.11 20.26
N ALA A 336 -20.49 -14.14 20.23
CA ALA A 336 -20.49 -13.06 19.25
C ALA A 336 -19.20 -12.21 19.28
N THR A 337 -18.58 -12.02 20.45
CA THR A 337 -17.37 -11.20 20.61
C THR A 337 -16.17 -11.91 20.00
N VAL A 338 -16.02 -13.21 20.27
CA VAL A 338 -14.96 -14.04 19.69
C VAL A 338 -15.17 -14.22 18.19
N SER A 339 -16.39 -14.47 17.74
CA SER A 339 -16.75 -14.56 16.31
C SER A 339 -16.35 -13.29 15.55
N ALA A 340 -16.69 -12.11 16.07
CA ALA A 340 -16.32 -10.84 15.46
C ALA A 340 -14.80 -10.61 15.45
N PHE A 341 -14.11 -10.96 16.54
CA PHE A 341 -12.65 -10.86 16.62
C PHE A 341 -11.97 -11.76 15.58
N ILE A 342 -12.34 -13.04 15.51
CA ILE A 342 -11.77 -13.97 14.53
C ILE A 342 -12.06 -13.51 13.11
N HIS A 343 -13.30 -13.12 12.80
CA HIS A 343 -13.64 -12.59 11.49
C HIS A 343 -12.72 -11.42 11.13
N SER A 344 -12.56 -10.45 12.04
CA SER A 344 -11.70 -9.28 11.81
C SER A 344 -10.23 -9.66 11.50
N LYS A 345 -9.70 -10.71 12.13
CA LYS A 345 -8.33 -11.19 11.95
C LYS A 345 -8.13 -12.09 10.73
N MET A 346 -9.16 -12.81 10.31
CA MET A 346 -9.10 -13.73 9.17
C MET A 346 -9.46 -13.05 7.84
N ASN A 347 -10.20 -11.95 7.88
CA ASN A 347 -10.75 -11.27 6.71
C ASN A 347 -9.69 -10.92 5.65
N ALA A 348 -8.54 -10.42 6.10
CA ALA A 348 -7.43 -10.08 5.20
C ALA A 348 -6.87 -11.31 4.47
N PHE A 349 -6.79 -12.45 5.14
CA PHE A 349 -6.26 -13.67 4.52
C PHE A 349 -7.26 -14.34 3.60
N SER A 350 -8.55 -14.38 3.98
CA SER A 350 -9.59 -15.03 3.19
C SER A 350 -9.90 -14.32 1.87
N LYS A 351 -9.71 -13.00 1.81
CA LYS A 351 -9.80 -12.20 0.57
C LYS A 351 -8.71 -12.48 -0.45
N GLY A 352 -7.66 -13.22 -0.07
CA GLY A 352 -6.57 -13.58 -0.96
C GLY A 352 -5.37 -12.62 -0.89
N PHE A 353 -4.62 -12.55 -1.99
CA PHE A 353 -3.45 -11.69 -2.06
C PHE A 353 -3.83 -10.20 -2.04
N GLY A 354 -3.06 -9.38 -1.32
CA GLY A 354 -3.13 -7.92 -1.37
C GLY A 354 -3.80 -7.25 -0.20
N TYR A 355 -4.36 -8.04 0.71
CA TYR A 355 -5.14 -7.54 1.83
C TYR A 355 -4.45 -7.70 3.18
N ILE A 356 -3.30 -8.40 3.25
CA ILE A 356 -2.52 -8.59 4.47
C ILE A 356 -1.88 -7.26 4.89
N THR A 357 -2.30 -6.75 6.04
CA THR A 357 -1.79 -5.52 6.66
C THR A 357 -0.63 -5.80 7.62
N TYR A 358 -0.12 -4.75 8.27
CA TYR A 358 0.88 -4.87 9.35
C TYR A 358 0.36 -5.76 10.49
N GLU A 359 -0.87 -5.53 10.95
CA GLU A 359 -1.49 -6.27 12.04
C GLU A 359 -1.71 -7.75 11.69
N ASP A 360 -2.01 -8.04 10.43
CA ASP A 360 -2.16 -9.42 9.93
C ASP A 360 -0.80 -10.14 9.84
N ALA A 361 0.24 -9.42 9.41
CA ALA A 361 1.60 -9.94 9.42
C ALA A 361 2.07 -10.27 10.85
N LEU A 362 1.81 -9.41 11.85
CA LEU A 362 2.10 -9.71 13.26
C LEU A 362 1.41 -11.01 13.73
N LEU A 363 0.13 -11.20 13.37
CA LEU A 363 -0.60 -12.43 13.70
C LEU A 363 0.11 -13.66 13.13
N THR A 364 0.54 -13.59 11.87
CA THR A 364 1.23 -14.71 11.21
C THR A 364 2.59 -15.00 11.84
N LEU A 365 3.33 -13.97 12.27
CA LEU A 365 4.61 -14.15 12.96
C LEU A 365 4.42 -14.78 14.35
N ALA A 366 3.41 -14.32 15.11
CA ALA A 366 3.04 -14.87 16.41
C ALA A 366 2.65 -16.35 16.33
N GLN A 367 1.74 -16.67 15.41
CA GLN A 367 1.33 -18.02 15.05
C GLN A 367 2.56 -18.90 14.75
N ARG A 368 3.50 -18.39 13.95
CA ARG A 368 4.66 -19.17 13.52
C ARG A 368 5.60 -19.46 14.67
N ARG A 369 5.91 -18.48 15.50
CA ARG A 369 6.83 -18.64 16.64
C ARG A 369 6.40 -19.76 17.58
N GLU A 370 5.13 -19.83 17.92
CA GLU A 370 4.60 -20.87 18.82
C GLU A 370 4.88 -22.30 18.30
N ARG A 371 4.95 -22.48 16.98
CA ARG A 371 5.20 -23.78 16.36
C ARG A 371 6.67 -24.10 16.12
N LYS A 372 7.56 -23.12 16.25
CA LYS A 372 8.99 -23.34 16.02
C LYS A 372 9.65 -23.73 17.34
N THR A 373 10.51 -24.74 17.26
CA THR A 373 11.35 -25.20 18.38
C THR A 373 12.64 -24.40 18.51
N TYR A 374 12.81 -23.38 17.68
CA TYR A 374 13.99 -22.54 17.57
C TYR A 374 13.59 -21.08 17.70
N ASP A 375 14.57 -20.22 17.96
CA ASP A 375 14.30 -18.80 18.11
C ASP A 375 13.88 -18.16 16.77
N PHE A 376 12.56 -17.97 16.62
CA PHE A 376 11.95 -17.28 15.50
C PHE A 376 11.42 -15.92 15.99
N ALA A 377 12.27 -14.90 15.88
CA ALA A 377 11.99 -13.56 16.38
C ALA A 377 12.30 -12.46 15.34
N PRO A 378 11.76 -12.51 14.10
CA PRO A 378 11.92 -11.39 13.18
C PRO A 378 11.23 -10.13 13.71
N VAL A 379 11.70 -8.95 13.33
CA VAL A 379 11.03 -7.68 13.66
C VAL A 379 10.16 -7.26 12.50
N LEU A 380 8.90 -6.94 12.77
CA LEU A 380 8.00 -6.34 11.79
C LEU A 380 7.96 -4.83 12.00
N LEU A 381 8.29 -4.10 10.94
CA LEU A 381 8.39 -2.66 10.92
C LEU A 381 7.33 -2.08 9.99
N ARG A 382 6.80 -0.92 10.33
CA ARG A 382 6.22 0.01 9.34
C ARG A 382 7.37 0.74 8.66
N PHE A 383 7.18 1.14 7.41
CA PHE A 383 8.19 1.94 6.71
C PHE A 383 8.56 3.23 7.48
N THR A 384 7.61 3.83 8.19
CA THR A 384 7.81 5.01 9.05
C THR A 384 8.67 4.76 10.30
N GLU A 385 8.88 3.50 10.68
CA GLU A 385 9.65 3.11 11.87
C GLU A 385 11.12 2.83 11.53
N LEU A 386 11.51 3.00 10.25
CA LEU A 386 12.83 2.62 9.76
C LEU A 386 13.98 3.34 10.49
N ASP A 387 13.90 4.67 10.60
CA ASP A 387 15.00 5.45 11.20
C ASP A 387 15.19 5.12 12.68
N GLU A 388 14.09 4.91 13.39
CA GLU A 388 14.13 4.46 14.79
C GLU A 388 14.73 3.06 14.90
N PHE A 389 14.31 2.13 14.04
CA PHE A 389 14.88 0.78 13.99
C PHE A 389 16.39 0.78 13.75
N LEU A 390 16.88 1.57 12.79
CA LEU A 390 18.32 1.69 12.50
C LEU A 390 19.07 2.32 13.68
N ASN A 391 18.47 3.27 14.38
CA ASN A 391 19.06 3.87 15.57
C ASN A 391 19.16 2.87 16.73
N VAL A 392 18.12 2.04 16.95
CA VAL A 392 18.17 0.96 17.94
C VAL A 392 19.25 -0.07 17.56
N LEU A 393 19.32 -0.48 16.28
CA LEU A 393 20.35 -1.40 15.79
C LEU A 393 21.78 -0.88 16.02
N LYS A 394 22.01 0.41 15.78
CA LYS A 394 23.33 1.03 15.92
C LYS A 394 23.87 0.96 17.35
N ASN A 395 22.97 1.08 18.32
CA ASN A 395 23.28 1.11 19.75
C ASN A 395 23.10 -0.26 20.41
N ALA A 396 22.67 -1.28 19.67
CA ALA A 396 22.53 -2.63 20.17
C ALA A 396 23.91 -3.26 20.48
N PRO A 397 23.95 -4.22 21.42
CA PRO A 397 25.13 -5.04 21.66
C PRO A 397 25.54 -5.81 20.40
N LYS A 398 26.84 -6.08 20.30
CA LYS A 398 27.46 -6.76 19.17
C LYS A 398 28.18 -8.03 19.65
N PRO A 399 28.21 -9.11 18.85
CA PRO A 399 27.63 -9.24 17.52
C PRO A 399 26.10 -9.37 17.54
N LEU A 400 25.44 -9.01 16.43
CA LEU A 400 23.98 -9.05 16.30
C LEU A 400 23.58 -9.65 14.95
N LYS A 401 22.55 -10.51 14.94
CA LYS A 401 21.96 -11.05 13.71
C LYS A 401 20.43 -11.05 13.81
N ILE A 402 19.77 -10.32 12.92
CA ILE A 402 18.33 -10.07 13.03
C ILE A 402 17.63 -10.12 11.68
N SER A 403 16.53 -10.86 11.63
CA SER A 403 15.63 -10.86 10.48
C SER A 403 14.56 -9.79 10.65
N PHE A 404 14.12 -9.19 9.55
CA PHE A 404 13.08 -8.18 9.58
C PHE A 404 12.11 -8.32 8.41
N VAL A 405 10.92 -7.76 8.59
CA VAL A 405 9.94 -7.50 7.55
C VAL A 405 9.58 -6.01 7.64
N ILE A 406 9.56 -5.31 6.52
CA ILE A 406 9.07 -3.94 6.45
C ILE A 406 7.77 -3.96 5.66
N SER A 407 6.73 -3.46 6.30
CA SER A 407 5.40 -3.30 5.75
C SER A 407 5.20 -1.88 5.22
N GLY A 408 4.41 -1.78 4.15
CA GLY A 408 4.04 -0.54 3.48
C GLY A 408 3.09 -0.85 2.33
N VAL A 409 3.08 -0.01 1.29
CA VAL A 409 2.41 -0.35 0.01
C VAL A 409 3.01 -1.63 -0.59
N HIS A 410 4.29 -1.87 -0.32
CA HIS A 410 5.01 -3.06 -0.71
C HIS A 410 5.75 -3.64 0.50
N PHE A 411 5.71 -4.97 0.64
CA PHE A 411 6.36 -5.67 1.74
C PHE A 411 7.72 -6.19 1.28
N ILE A 412 8.73 -5.94 2.10
CA ILE A 412 10.09 -6.43 1.89
C ILE A 412 10.57 -7.15 3.14
N SER A 413 11.53 -8.05 2.98
CA SER A 413 12.11 -8.78 4.10
C SER A 413 13.62 -8.83 3.99
N GLY A 414 14.27 -9.26 5.05
CA GLY A 414 15.71 -9.39 5.01
C GLY A 414 16.33 -9.81 6.31
N GLU A 415 17.65 -9.70 6.33
CA GLU A 415 18.47 -9.95 7.50
C GLU A 415 19.57 -8.88 7.61
N ILE A 416 19.85 -8.43 8.83
CA ILE A 416 20.99 -7.58 9.17
C ILE A 416 21.91 -8.39 10.07
N MET A 417 23.21 -8.31 9.82
CA MET A 417 24.25 -8.84 10.67
C MET A 417 25.24 -7.72 10.99
N ILE A 418 25.57 -7.56 12.27
CA ILE A 418 26.62 -6.64 12.73
C ILE A 418 27.65 -7.47 13.45
N ASP A 419 28.89 -7.45 12.96
CA ASP A 419 29.98 -8.19 13.60
C ASP A 419 30.48 -7.49 14.88
N GLU A 420 31.39 -8.15 15.60
CA GLU A 420 32.03 -7.62 16.80
C GLU A 420 32.76 -6.28 16.57
N LYS A 421 33.19 -6.01 15.33
CA LYS A 421 33.87 -4.76 14.94
C LYS A 421 32.88 -3.66 14.56
N GLY A 422 31.58 -3.95 14.53
CA GLY A 422 30.54 -3.02 14.13
C GLY A 422 30.37 -2.87 12.61
N ILE A 423 30.96 -3.76 11.80
CA ILE A 423 30.73 -3.80 10.36
C ILE A 423 29.34 -4.39 10.11
N ALA A 424 28.47 -3.61 9.48
CA ALA A 424 27.08 -3.97 9.24
C ALA A 424 26.89 -4.55 7.84
N LYS A 425 26.27 -5.72 7.75
CA LYS A 425 25.84 -6.32 6.49
C LYS A 425 24.33 -6.38 6.46
N ILE A 426 23.74 -6.06 5.33
CA ILE A 426 22.30 -6.24 5.12
C ILE A 426 22.02 -7.02 3.86
N PHE A 427 21.06 -7.94 3.96
CA PHE A 427 20.49 -8.65 2.84
C PHE A 427 19.02 -8.30 2.70
N LEU A 428 18.70 -7.55 1.64
CA LEU A 428 17.34 -7.15 1.27
C LEU A 428 16.77 -8.13 0.25
N ILE A 429 15.61 -8.70 0.58
CA ILE A 429 14.84 -9.59 -0.28
C ILE A 429 13.56 -8.86 -0.70
N ASP A 430 13.51 -8.50 -1.97
CA ASP A 430 12.33 -7.97 -2.63
C ASP A 430 11.78 -9.04 -3.61
N SER A 431 10.49 -9.37 -3.47
CA SER A 431 9.81 -10.27 -4.40
C SER A 431 9.74 -9.72 -5.83
N LEU A 432 9.79 -8.41 -6.04
CA LEU A 432 9.77 -7.75 -7.35
C LEU A 432 11.15 -7.64 -8.02
N GLY A 433 12.22 -8.04 -7.33
CA GLY A 433 13.59 -8.11 -7.86
C GLY A 433 14.32 -6.77 -7.90
N SER A 434 15.48 -6.72 -8.57
CA SER A 434 16.38 -5.56 -8.58
C SER A 434 15.88 -4.34 -9.39
N ASP A 435 14.70 -4.46 -10.02
CA ASP A 435 14.02 -3.38 -10.73
C ASP A 435 13.37 -2.38 -9.77
N ILE A 436 13.11 -2.78 -8.53
CA ILE A 436 12.56 -1.91 -7.49
C ILE A 436 13.66 -1.55 -6.51
N TRP A 437 14.02 -0.28 -6.53
CA TRP A 437 15.10 0.25 -5.72
C TRP A 437 14.55 0.85 -4.44
N HIS A 438 14.90 0.29 -3.28
CA HIS A 438 14.59 0.86 -1.97
C HIS A 438 15.60 1.94 -1.59
N GLU A 439 15.67 2.98 -2.43
CA GLU A 439 16.67 4.04 -2.33
C GLU A 439 16.76 4.63 -0.92
N GLU A 440 15.60 4.94 -0.35
CA GLU A 440 15.51 5.54 0.99
C GLU A 440 16.03 4.60 2.06
N PHE A 441 15.68 3.31 2.00
CA PHE A 441 16.19 2.33 2.96
C PHE A 441 17.70 2.19 2.86
N VAL A 442 18.21 1.98 1.64
CA VAL A 442 19.64 1.80 1.36
C VAL A 442 20.44 3.03 1.83
N LYS A 443 19.94 4.25 1.57
CA LYS A 443 20.55 5.50 2.02
C LYS A 443 20.55 5.63 3.55
N ASN A 444 19.43 5.35 4.21
CA ASN A 444 19.34 5.46 5.66
C ASN A 444 20.22 4.43 6.35
N PHE A 445 20.29 3.20 5.82
CA PHE A 445 21.21 2.16 6.30
C PHE A 445 22.68 2.57 6.14
N ALA A 446 23.09 3.02 4.95
CA ALA A 446 24.45 3.48 4.68
C ALA A 446 24.86 4.69 5.54
N ARG A 447 23.90 5.57 5.86
CA ARG A 447 24.10 6.70 6.79
C ARG A 447 24.27 6.24 8.23
N ALA A 448 23.48 5.26 8.67
CA ALA A 448 23.54 4.72 10.02
C ALA A 448 24.85 3.92 10.27
N PHE A 449 25.33 3.21 9.24
CA PHE A 449 26.51 2.34 9.30
C PHE A 449 27.53 2.70 8.21
N PRO A 450 28.52 3.57 8.49
CA PRO A 450 29.51 3.97 7.49
C PRO A 450 30.34 2.81 6.92
N SER A 451 30.59 1.77 7.73
CA SER A 451 31.22 0.53 7.31
C SER A 451 30.15 -0.53 7.04
N HIS A 452 29.74 -0.66 5.77
CA HIS A 452 28.64 -1.55 5.40
C HIS A 452 28.88 -2.39 4.14
N GLU A 453 28.15 -3.50 4.05
CA GLU A 453 27.92 -4.27 2.83
C GLU A 453 26.41 -4.44 2.60
N ILE A 454 25.91 -4.06 1.42
CA ILE A 454 24.48 -4.13 1.10
C ILE A 454 24.27 -5.13 -0.03
N TYR A 455 23.45 -6.14 0.23
CA TYR A 455 23.08 -7.18 -0.72
C TYR A 455 21.59 -7.07 -1.05
N THR A 456 21.24 -7.13 -2.33
CA THR A 456 19.84 -7.06 -2.79
C THR A 456 19.52 -8.24 -3.69
N SER A 457 18.35 -8.86 -3.49
CA SER A 457 17.88 -9.95 -4.33
C SER A 457 17.75 -9.54 -5.80
N ARG A 458 18.34 -10.33 -6.69
CA ARG A 458 18.31 -10.07 -8.14
C ARG A 458 16.99 -10.49 -8.78
N GLU A 459 16.50 -11.67 -8.43
CA GLU A 459 15.38 -12.31 -9.12
C GLU A 459 14.02 -11.66 -8.82
N LYS A 460 13.28 -11.30 -9.87
CA LYS A 460 11.85 -10.99 -9.79
C LYS A 460 11.03 -12.27 -9.62
N ARG A 461 10.58 -12.54 -8.39
CA ARG A 461 9.76 -13.72 -8.02
C ARG A 461 8.25 -13.46 -8.18
N GLN A 462 7.83 -12.21 -8.00
CA GLN A 462 6.45 -11.75 -8.06
C GLN A 462 6.12 -11.18 -9.44
N HIS A 463 5.06 -11.71 -10.03
CA HIS A 463 4.43 -11.24 -11.25
C HIS A 463 2.96 -10.81 -11.03
N ALA A 464 2.32 -11.32 -9.98
CA ALA A 464 1.02 -10.81 -9.54
C ALA A 464 1.19 -9.45 -8.83
N THR A 465 0.22 -8.56 -8.96
CA THR A 465 0.32 -7.17 -8.51
C THR A 465 0.42 -7.03 -6.99
N ASN A 466 -0.25 -7.88 -6.21
CA ASN A 466 -0.45 -7.63 -4.77
C ASN A 466 -0.11 -8.83 -3.86
N CYS A 467 0.99 -9.57 -4.06
CA CYS A 467 1.30 -10.75 -3.21
C CYS A 467 2.58 -10.66 -2.37
N CYS A 468 3.16 -9.46 -2.26
CA CYS A 468 4.44 -9.21 -1.59
C CYS A 468 4.45 -9.60 -0.10
N ALA A 469 3.35 -9.38 0.63
CA ALA A 469 3.28 -9.74 2.05
C ALA A 469 3.47 -11.23 2.31
N VAL A 470 2.90 -12.10 1.46
CA VAL A 470 3.07 -13.55 1.58
C VAL A 470 4.50 -13.97 1.27
N PHE A 471 5.15 -13.33 0.29
CA PHE A 471 6.57 -13.54 0.01
C PHE A 471 7.44 -13.16 1.22
N ALA A 472 7.32 -11.93 1.72
CA ALA A 472 8.13 -11.42 2.82
C ALA A 472 7.99 -12.27 4.10
N LEU A 473 6.75 -12.69 4.42
CA LEU A 473 6.50 -13.59 5.54
C LEU A 473 7.11 -14.97 5.31
N ASP A 474 7.03 -15.54 4.10
CA ASP A 474 7.67 -16.82 3.78
C ASP A 474 9.20 -16.74 3.85
N ASP A 475 9.77 -15.64 3.38
CA ASP A 475 11.21 -15.40 3.33
C ASP A 475 11.84 -15.39 4.71
N VAL A 476 11.28 -14.66 5.69
CA VAL A 476 11.85 -14.64 7.04
C VAL A 476 11.79 -15.99 7.75
N ALA A 477 10.79 -16.83 7.45
CA ALA A 477 10.79 -18.19 7.96
C ALA A 477 11.85 -19.06 7.31
N HIS A 478 12.10 -18.87 6.01
CA HIS A 478 13.16 -19.57 5.31
C HIS A 478 14.54 -19.12 5.77
N LEU A 479 14.77 -17.82 5.99
CA LEU A 479 16.00 -17.31 6.60
C LEU A 479 16.24 -17.92 7.98
N ALA A 480 15.23 -17.97 8.84
CA ALA A 480 15.36 -18.58 10.16
C ALA A 480 15.65 -20.09 10.09
N THR A 481 15.06 -20.82 9.14
CA THR A 481 15.37 -22.26 8.92
C THR A 481 16.81 -22.47 8.45
N LEU A 482 17.30 -21.64 7.52
CA LEU A 482 18.68 -21.72 7.02
C LEU A 482 19.73 -21.53 8.14
N ARG A 483 19.42 -20.75 9.18
CA ARG A 483 20.32 -20.57 10.34
C ARG A 483 20.53 -21.86 11.14
N ILE A 484 19.57 -22.78 11.15
CA ILE A 484 19.55 -23.94 12.05
C ILE A 484 20.04 -25.20 11.35
N GLU A 485 19.69 -25.36 10.07
CA GLU A 485 20.01 -26.56 9.31
C GLU A 485 21.52 -26.69 9.00
N GLY A 486 22.34 -25.70 9.33
CA GLY A 486 23.80 -25.78 9.26
C GLY A 486 24.39 -25.90 7.84
N ASP A 487 23.54 -25.89 6.82
CA ASP A 487 23.89 -26.26 5.44
C ASP A 487 24.60 -25.15 4.63
N ALA A 488 24.66 -23.91 5.13
CA ALA A 488 25.57 -22.82 4.74
C ALA A 488 25.09 -21.53 5.43
N ASP A 489 26.01 -20.72 5.98
CA ASP A 489 25.62 -19.37 6.42
C ASP A 489 25.18 -18.55 5.20
N ILE A 490 24.00 -17.94 5.26
CA ILE A 490 23.48 -17.11 4.17
C ILE A 490 24.52 -16.06 3.77
N TRP A 491 25.26 -15.50 4.73
CA TRP A 491 26.29 -14.50 4.46
C TRP A 491 27.50 -15.03 3.69
N GLU A 492 27.86 -16.32 3.87
CA GLU A 492 28.89 -16.98 3.08
C GLU A 492 28.44 -17.12 1.63
N TYR A 493 27.20 -17.61 1.42
CA TYR A 493 26.59 -17.71 0.11
C TYR A 493 26.55 -16.36 -0.61
N LEU A 494 26.06 -15.31 0.06
CA LEU A 494 25.98 -13.96 -0.48
C LEU A 494 27.36 -13.39 -0.85
N SER A 495 28.37 -13.67 -0.03
CA SER A 495 29.75 -13.22 -0.26
C SER A 495 30.39 -13.90 -1.47
N ALA A 496 30.09 -15.19 -1.69
CA ALA A 496 30.58 -15.96 -2.83
C ALA A 496 29.92 -15.53 -4.16
N GLU A 497 28.66 -15.09 -4.10
CA GLU A 497 27.86 -14.73 -5.29
C GLU A 497 27.88 -13.24 -5.60
N LYS A 498 28.63 -12.43 -4.84
CA LYS A 498 28.65 -10.98 -5.02
C LYS A 498 29.15 -10.59 -6.41
N LYS A 499 28.30 -9.92 -7.18
CA LYS A 499 28.68 -9.23 -8.40
C LYS A 499 28.52 -7.73 -8.15
N PRO A 500 29.59 -6.93 -8.29
CA PRO A 500 29.49 -5.50 -8.08
C PRO A 500 28.54 -4.90 -9.12
N GLU A 501 27.41 -4.33 -8.66
CA GLU A 501 26.60 -3.44 -9.47
C GLU A 501 26.94 -2.01 -9.04
N ASN A 502 27.70 -1.30 -9.89
CA ASN A 502 27.93 0.13 -9.67
C ASN A 502 26.65 0.90 -10.02
N ARG A 503 25.79 1.11 -9.03
CA ARG A 503 24.67 2.05 -9.14
C ARG A 503 25.09 3.35 -8.46
N GLN A 504 25.63 4.27 -9.26
CA GLN A 504 25.95 5.62 -8.80
C GLN A 504 24.66 6.43 -8.65
N ASP A 505 24.50 7.08 -7.51
CA ASP A 505 23.50 8.11 -7.29
C ASP A 505 24.19 9.44 -6.96
N ILE A 506 23.50 10.54 -7.25
CA ILE A 506 24.04 11.87 -7.59
C ILE A 506 24.83 12.54 -6.43
N ASN A 507 24.71 12.07 -5.18
CA ASN A 507 25.31 12.75 -4.01
C ASN A 507 26.07 11.87 -3.01
N THR A 508 26.05 10.54 -3.13
CA THR A 508 26.83 9.62 -2.27
C THR A 508 26.95 8.26 -2.96
N THR A 509 28.17 7.78 -3.18
CA THR A 509 28.38 6.45 -3.77
C THR A 509 28.08 5.37 -2.73
N VAL A 510 26.89 4.78 -2.77
CA VAL A 510 26.54 3.59 -1.97
C VAL A 510 26.75 2.35 -2.83
N TYR A 511 27.63 1.45 -2.41
CA TYR A 511 27.91 0.21 -3.15
C TYR A 511 26.94 -0.88 -2.73
N CYS A 512 26.22 -1.45 -3.71
CA CYS A 512 25.29 -2.55 -3.49
C CYS A 512 25.63 -3.74 -4.39
N TYR A 513 25.41 -4.95 -3.87
CA TYR A 513 25.65 -6.20 -4.56
C TYR A 513 24.32 -6.87 -4.87
N SER A 514 24.00 -6.91 -6.16
CA SER A 514 22.88 -7.68 -6.66
C SER A 514 23.26 -9.16 -6.69
N VAL A 515 22.52 -9.97 -5.95
CA VAL A 515 22.87 -11.37 -5.66
C VAL A 515 21.72 -12.30 -6.04
N PRO A 516 22.04 -13.46 -6.65
CA PRO A 516 21.04 -14.48 -6.91
C PRO A 516 20.53 -15.06 -5.59
N LEU A 517 19.23 -15.27 -5.47
CA LEU A 517 18.66 -15.93 -4.30
C LEU A 517 19.04 -17.43 -4.26
N PRO A 518 19.27 -18.01 -3.06
CA PRO A 518 19.33 -19.45 -2.87
C PRO A 518 18.06 -20.13 -3.39
N LEU A 519 18.18 -21.38 -3.86
CA LEU A 519 17.02 -22.07 -4.41
C LEU A 519 15.87 -22.18 -3.40
N SER A 520 16.16 -22.36 -2.10
CA SER A 520 15.17 -22.39 -1.01
C SER A 520 14.25 -21.16 -1.00
N LEU A 521 14.79 -19.97 -1.27
CA LEU A 521 14.06 -18.68 -1.32
C LEU A 521 13.41 -18.41 -2.68
N THR A 522 13.79 -19.12 -3.75
CA THR A 522 13.21 -18.94 -5.10
C THR A 522 11.98 -19.81 -5.39
N ARG A 523 11.67 -20.79 -4.54
CA ARG A 523 10.63 -21.82 -4.81
C ARG A 523 9.24 -21.25 -5.06
N THR A 524 8.95 -20.06 -4.55
CA THR A 524 7.69 -19.34 -4.70
C THR A 524 7.65 -18.44 -5.94
N MET A 525 8.71 -18.37 -6.75
CA MET A 525 8.71 -17.63 -8.01
C MET A 525 7.57 -18.10 -8.91
N GLN A 526 6.76 -17.15 -9.37
CA GLN A 526 5.52 -17.43 -10.11
C GLN A 526 5.76 -17.83 -11.58
N SER A 527 6.88 -17.38 -12.16
CA SER A 527 7.24 -17.57 -13.56
C SER A 527 7.90 -18.92 -13.86
N THR A 528 7.68 -19.43 -15.08
CA THR A 528 8.35 -20.63 -15.62
C THR A 528 9.86 -20.44 -15.79
N SER A 529 10.37 -19.21 -15.72
CA SER A 529 11.81 -18.93 -15.68
C SER A 529 12.51 -19.65 -14.53
N LEU A 530 11.81 -19.97 -13.44
CA LEU A 530 12.36 -20.76 -12.35
C LEU A 530 12.86 -22.13 -12.84
N THR A 531 12.04 -22.87 -13.58
CA THR A 531 12.38 -24.22 -14.06
C THR A 531 13.15 -24.20 -15.37
N GLN A 532 12.95 -23.18 -16.21
CA GLN A 532 13.58 -23.09 -17.54
C GLN A 532 14.96 -22.44 -17.52
N THR A 533 15.24 -21.56 -16.55
CA THR A 533 16.45 -20.72 -16.56
C THR A 533 17.20 -20.77 -15.24
N ILE A 534 16.52 -20.58 -14.11
CA ILE A 534 17.19 -20.40 -12.82
C ILE A 534 17.70 -21.73 -12.25
N ILE A 535 16.84 -22.74 -12.12
CA ILE A 535 17.23 -24.06 -11.61
C ILE A 535 18.37 -24.68 -12.43
N PRO A 536 18.31 -24.72 -13.77
CA PRO A 536 19.38 -25.30 -14.58
C PRO A 536 20.76 -24.62 -14.42
N GLN A 537 20.78 -23.34 -13.99
CA GLN A 537 22.01 -22.58 -13.76
C GLN A 537 22.59 -22.75 -12.35
N LYS A 538 21.88 -23.42 -11.44
CA LYS A 538 22.33 -23.61 -10.05
C LYS A 538 23.16 -24.89 -9.90
N PRO A 539 24.11 -24.95 -8.95
CA PRO A 539 24.90 -26.15 -8.69
C PRO A 539 24.02 -27.38 -8.45
N GLN A 540 24.46 -28.55 -8.92
CA GLN A 540 23.72 -29.82 -8.77
C GLN A 540 23.43 -30.14 -7.29
N SER A 541 24.36 -29.84 -6.39
CA SER A 541 24.17 -29.98 -4.94
C SER A 541 22.95 -29.21 -4.41
N SER A 542 22.67 -28.01 -4.94
CA SER A 542 21.48 -27.23 -4.57
C SER A 542 20.19 -27.79 -5.19
N GLN A 543 20.27 -28.42 -6.36
CA GLN A 543 19.13 -29.00 -7.07
C GLN A 543 18.64 -30.29 -6.39
N GLU A 544 19.58 -31.13 -5.95
CA GLU A 544 19.34 -32.43 -5.33
C GLU A 544 19.08 -32.36 -3.82
N PHE A 545 19.25 -31.18 -3.21
CA PHE A 545 19.02 -30.96 -1.80
C PHE A 545 17.61 -31.40 -1.37
N ILE A 546 17.54 -32.20 -0.29
CA ILE A 546 16.30 -32.74 0.26
C ILE A 546 15.69 -31.71 1.20
N ILE A 547 14.54 -31.16 0.80
CA ILE A 547 13.92 -29.97 1.41
C ILE A 547 12.74 -30.28 2.30
N ASN A 548 12.33 -31.56 2.41
CA ASN A 548 11.23 -31.95 3.28
C ASN A 548 11.32 -33.40 3.73
N LYS A 549 10.56 -33.70 4.79
CA LYS A 549 10.43 -35.05 5.38
C LYS A 549 9.87 -36.11 4.43
N LYS A 550 9.35 -35.72 3.25
CA LYS A 550 8.86 -36.64 2.22
C LYS A 550 9.96 -37.07 1.24
N GLY A 551 11.21 -36.66 1.47
CA GLY A 551 12.34 -36.99 0.59
C GLY A 551 12.28 -36.30 -0.77
N GLN A 552 11.51 -35.20 -0.91
CA GLN A 552 11.47 -34.48 -2.18
C GLN A 552 12.72 -33.60 -2.33
N THR A 553 13.33 -33.63 -3.51
CA THR A 553 14.38 -32.68 -3.90
C THR A 553 13.80 -31.30 -4.14
N THR A 554 14.65 -30.26 -4.10
CA THR A 554 14.28 -28.89 -4.45
C THR A 554 13.53 -28.82 -5.79
N VAL A 555 14.06 -29.44 -6.84
CA VAL A 555 13.45 -29.48 -8.18
C VAL A 555 12.10 -30.21 -8.15
N GLY A 556 12.04 -31.40 -7.55
CA GLY A 556 10.80 -32.18 -7.47
C GLY A 556 9.68 -31.42 -6.76
N SER A 557 10.01 -30.68 -5.71
CA SER A 557 9.03 -29.85 -5.01
C SER A 557 8.64 -28.58 -5.77
N VAL A 558 9.49 -28.02 -6.62
CA VAL A 558 9.11 -26.88 -7.46
C VAL A 558 8.17 -27.33 -8.57
N THR A 559 8.55 -28.38 -9.31
CA THR A 559 7.78 -28.89 -10.46
C THR A 559 6.37 -29.30 -10.09
N ALA A 560 6.15 -29.85 -8.89
CA ALA A 560 4.83 -30.27 -8.41
C ALA A 560 3.79 -29.12 -8.28
N PHE A 561 4.23 -27.86 -8.27
CA PHE A 561 3.35 -26.69 -8.13
C PHE A 561 3.13 -25.90 -9.42
N PHE A 562 3.83 -26.24 -10.52
CA PHE A 562 3.52 -25.68 -11.83
C PHE A 562 2.29 -26.35 -12.41
N LYS A 563 1.16 -25.63 -12.40
CA LYS A 563 -0.14 -26.11 -12.87
C LYS A 563 -0.76 -25.10 -13.83
N ARG A 564 -1.63 -25.56 -14.74
CA ARG A 564 -2.55 -24.68 -15.47
C ARG A 564 -3.78 -24.49 -14.60
N GLU A 565 -4.09 -23.25 -14.22
CA GLU A 565 -5.25 -22.94 -13.37
C GLU A 565 -6.53 -22.80 -14.21
N SER A 566 -6.41 -22.29 -15.43
CA SER A 566 -7.49 -22.17 -16.41
C SER A 566 -7.14 -22.82 -17.75
N PRO A 567 -8.11 -23.35 -18.51
CA PRO A 567 -7.91 -23.75 -19.91
C PRO A 567 -7.36 -22.62 -20.81
N ILE A 568 -7.58 -21.36 -20.41
CA ILE A 568 -7.15 -20.16 -21.15
C ILE A 568 -5.71 -19.76 -20.81
N ASP A 569 -5.14 -20.27 -19.70
CA ASP A 569 -3.74 -19.97 -19.36
C ASP A 569 -2.79 -20.62 -20.39
N GLU A 570 -2.10 -19.78 -21.17
CA GLU A 570 -1.12 -20.24 -22.17
C GLU A 570 0.04 -21.02 -21.53
N LYS A 571 0.41 -20.68 -20.30
CA LYS A 571 1.57 -21.24 -19.58
C LYS A 571 1.21 -21.66 -18.16
N PRO A 572 1.76 -22.77 -17.66
CA PRO A 572 1.59 -23.16 -16.27
C PRO A 572 2.20 -22.10 -15.34
N LYS A 573 1.51 -21.81 -14.24
CA LYS A 573 1.98 -20.89 -13.19
C LYS A 573 2.35 -21.69 -11.95
N ASN A 574 3.31 -21.19 -11.19
CA ASN A 574 3.69 -21.81 -9.93
C ASN A 574 2.68 -21.44 -8.83
N THR A 575 1.83 -22.39 -8.47
CA THR A 575 0.75 -22.25 -7.47
C THR A 575 1.24 -22.32 -6.03
N ARG A 576 2.56 -22.42 -5.80
CA ARG A 576 3.15 -22.59 -4.47
C ARG A 576 2.85 -21.43 -3.52
N LEU A 577 2.84 -20.20 -4.02
CA LEU A 577 2.52 -19.04 -3.19
C LEU A 577 1.07 -19.09 -2.70
N SER A 578 0.13 -19.52 -3.55
CA SER A 578 -1.27 -19.71 -3.17
C SER A 578 -1.40 -20.78 -2.09
N TYR A 579 -0.67 -21.89 -2.23
CA TYR A 579 -0.59 -22.92 -1.19
C TYR A 579 -0.02 -22.38 0.14
N LYS A 580 0.98 -21.49 0.10
CA LYS A 580 1.51 -20.85 1.30
C LYS A 580 0.48 -19.96 1.99
N LEU A 581 -0.29 -19.19 1.23
CA LEU A 581 -1.40 -18.41 1.77
C LEU A 581 -2.47 -19.29 2.40
N SER A 582 -2.89 -20.38 1.73
CA SER A 582 -3.84 -21.34 2.31
C SER A 582 -3.33 -21.96 3.61
N LYS A 583 -2.02 -22.25 3.69
CA LYS A 583 -1.40 -22.74 4.93
C LYS A 583 -1.36 -21.68 6.02
N MET A 584 -1.10 -20.41 5.70
CA MET A 584 -1.22 -19.30 6.66
C MET A 584 -2.65 -19.18 7.19
N ILE A 585 -3.66 -19.27 6.33
CA ILE A 585 -5.08 -19.24 6.72
C ILE A 585 -5.39 -20.35 7.74
N GLU A 586 -5.07 -21.60 7.40
CA GLU A 586 -5.32 -22.76 8.27
C GLU A 586 -4.64 -22.61 9.63
N GLN A 587 -3.39 -22.14 9.63
CA GLN A 587 -2.57 -22.04 10.83
C GLN A 587 -2.96 -20.85 11.71
N ASN A 588 -3.29 -19.70 11.12
CA ASN A 588 -3.82 -18.54 11.84
C ASN A 588 -5.18 -18.88 12.45
N TRP A 589 -6.06 -19.57 11.71
CA TRP A 589 -7.34 -20.04 12.25
C TRP A 589 -7.14 -20.92 13.49
N SER A 590 -6.33 -21.98 13.40
CA SER A 590 -6.06 -22.87 14.54
C SER A 590 -5.46 -22.14 15.74
N TYR A 591 -4.61 -21.13 15.49
CA TYR A 591 -4.04 -20.29 16.53
C TYR A 591 -5.08 -19.42 17.23
N LEU A 592 -5.94 -18.75 16.46
CA LEU A 592 -6.98 -17.86 16.97
C LEU A 592 -8.02 -18.57 17.85
N ILE A 593 -8.34 -19.84 17.56
CA ILE A 593 -9.26 -20.64 18.39
C ILE A 593 -8.61 -21.25 19.63
N SER A 594 -7.28 -21.34 19.66
CA SER A 594 -6.55 -21.99 20.75
C SER A 594 -6.10 -21.01 21.83
N HIS A 595 -6.29 -19.71 21.62
CA HIS A 595 -5.80 -18.66 22.50
C HIS A 595 -6.87 -17.60 22.75
N SER A 596 -6.82 -16.97 23.92
CA SER A 596 -7.62 -15.78 24.18
C SER A 596 -7.11 -14.59 23.36
N LYS A 597 -7.99 -13.61 23.16
CA LYS A 597 -7.69 -12.36 22.46
C LYS A 597 -6.48 -11.64 23.08
N GLU A 598 -6.40 -11.61 24.40
CA GLU A 598 -5.35 -10.93 25.17
C GLU A 598 -4.00 -11.62 24.92
N THR A 599 -3.96 -12.95 24.99
CA THR A 599 -2.76 -13.73 24.71
C THR A 599 -2.27 -13.52 23.28
N ILE A 600 -3.19 -13.49 22.30
CA ILE A 600 -2.85 -13.21 20.90
C ILE A 600 -2.24 -11.81 20.76
N GLN A 601 -2.83 -10.80 21.41
CA GLN A 601 -2.30 -9.42 21.36
C GLN A 601 -0.88 -9.35 21.95
N THR A 602 -0.63 -9.97 23.09
CA THR A 602 0.71 -10.04 23.70
C THR A 602 1.70 -10.75 22.78
N HIS A 603 1.32 -11.89 22.20
CA HIS A 603 2.17 -12.62 21.26
C HIS A 603 2.46 -11.82 19.99
N MET A 604 1.49 -11.07 19.46
CA MET A 604 1.68 -10.17 18.32
C MET A 604 2.65 -9.04 18.65
N GLN A 605 2.51 -8.40 19.82
CA GLN A 605 3.38 -7.30 20.26
C GLN A 605 4.85 -7.70 20.32
N TYR A 606 5.15 -8.98 20.56
CA TYR A 606 6.52 -9.48 20.54
C TYR A 606 7.27 -9.16 19.23
N PHE A 607 6.61 -9.08 18.08
CA PHE A 607 7.31 -8.82 16.81
C PHE A 607 7.44 -7.32 16.48
N SER A 608 6.93 -6.43 17.34
CA SER A 608 7.05 -4.99 17.17
C SER A 608 8.47 -4.49 17.44
N LEU A 609 8.76 -3.26 16.98
CA LEU A 609 9.99 -2.52 17.27
C LEU A 609 10.20 -2.34 18.79
N ASP A 610 9.16 -1.96 19.53
CA ASP A 610 9.23 -1.72 20.98
C ASP A 610 9.62 -2.99 21.74
N ALA A 611 8.95 -4.10 21.47
CA ALA A 611 9.26 -5.36 22.12
C ALA A 611 10.66 -5.86 21.73
N TRP A 612 11.10 -5.62 20.50
CA TRP A 612 12.45 -5.97 20.08
C TRP A 612 13.52 -5.13 20.80
N ARG A 613 13.29 -3.84 20.96
CA ARG A 613 14.16 -2.96 21.77
C ARG A 613 14.30 -3.49 23.19
N GLN A 614 13.21 -3.94 23.81
CA GLN A 614 13.24 -4.56 25.15
C GLN A 614 14.08 -5.85 25.16
N ARG A 615 13.86 -6.77 24.21
CA ARG A 615 14.63 -8.02 24.11
C ARG A 615 16.12 -7.80 24.04
N ILE A 616 16.56 -6.87 23.21
CA ILE A 616 17.99 -6.60 23.05
C ILE A 616 18.62 -6.10 24.35
N LEU A 617 17.90 -5.27 25.10
CA LEU A 617 18.36 -4.78 26.41
C LEU A 617 18.40 -5.91 27.45
N GLU A 618 17.42 -6.81 27.42
CA GLU A 618 17.35 -7.97 28.32
C GLU A 618 18.46 -8.99 28.07
N GLU A 619 18.70 -9.36 26.80
CA GLU A 619 19.76 -10.28 26.37
C GLU A 619 21.13 -9.75 26.76
N HIS A 620 21.39 -8.46 26.56
CA HIS A 620 22.64 -7.82 27.00
C HIS A 620 22.83 -7.95 28.51
N SER A 621 21.76 -7.65 29.25
CA SER A 621 21.79 -7.67 30.71
C SER A 621 21.97 -9.09 31.26
N GLN A 622 21.55 -10.13 30.53
CA GLN A 622 21.70 -11.54 30.94
C GLN A 622 23.08 -12.12 30.60
N SER A 623 23.59 -11.88 29.38
CA SER A 623 24.92 -12.32 28.95
C SER A 623 26.02 -11.77 29.88
N TYR A 624 25.90 -10.49 30.23
CA TYR A 624 26.92 -9.78 30.99
C TYR A 624 26.95 -10.17 32.48
N LEU A 625 25.78 -10.39 33.10
CA LEU A 625 25.69 -10.97 34.44
C LEU A 625 26.25 -12.40 34.47
N THR A 626 26.10 -13.16 33.38
CA THR A 626 26.62 -14.53 33.33
C THR A 626 28.14 -14.55 33.18
N GLU A 627 28.72 -13.71 32.32
CA GLU A 627 30.16 -13.66 32.06
C GLU A 627 31.00 -13.15 33.24
N LEU A 628 30.48 -12.23 34.06
CA LEU A 628 31.25 -11.73 35.21
C LEU A 628 31.27 -12.66 36.41
N ILE A 629 30.24 -13.49 36.53
CA ILE A 629 29.85 -14.05 37.83
C ILE A 629 30.15 -15.54 37.87
N VAL A 630 30.01 -16.22 36.73
CA VAL A 630 30.24 -17.66 36.62
C VAL A 630 31.71 -18.07 36.82
N PRO A 631 32.75 -17.32 36.40
CA PRO A 631 34.12 -17.75 36.64
C PRO A 631 34.66 -17.41 38.04
N ASN A 632 34.20 -16.29 38.63
CA ASN A 632 34.89 -15.67 39.77
C ASN A 632 34.19 -15.84 41.12
N PHE A 633 32.91 -16.21 41.14
CA PHE A 633 32.10 -16.25 42.36
C PHE A 633 31.17 -17.46 42.47
N SER A 634 31.28 -18.46 41.58
CA SER A 634 30.34 -19.59 41.48
C SER A 634 30.22 -20.44 42.75
N ASP A 635 31.19 -20.36 43.67
CA ASP A 635 31.19 -21.10 44.94
C ASP A 635 31.00 -20.21 46.17
N ASP A 636 30.94 -18.89 46.03
CA ASP A 636 30.73 -17.97 47.15
C ASP A 636 29.23 -17.93 47.54
N PRO A 637 28.85 -18.33 48.78
CA PRO A 637 27.46 -18.32 49.22
C PRO A 637 26.83 -16.93 49.21
N ILE A 638 27.61 -15.90 49.50
CA ILE A 638 27.15 -14.50 49.53
C ILE A 638 26.89 -14.03 48.10
N ALA A 639 27.74 -14.42 47.15
CA ALA A 639 27.49 -14.13 45.74
C ALA A 639 26.22 -14.81 45.22
N LYS A 640 25.95 -16.07 45.58
CA LYS A 640 24.71 -16.76 45.20
C LYS A 640 23.46 -16.08 45.75
N GLU A 641 23.51 -15.65 47.01
CA GLU A 641 22.41 -14.92 47.66
C GLU A 641 22.17 -13.57 46.98
N LEU A 642 23.23 -12.77 46.82
CA LEU A 642 23.19 -11.47 46.15
C LEU A 642 22.68 -11.58 44.71
N MET A 643 23.06 -12.63 44.00
CA MET A 643 22.60 -12.88 42.63
C MET A 643 21.14 -13.26 42.53
N THR A 644 20.64 -14.01 43.51
CA THR A 644 19.22 -14.34 43.58
C THR A 644 18.41 -13.07 43.81
N GLU A 645 18.84 -12.21 44.75
CA GLU A 645 18.18 -10.92 45.00
C GLU A 645 18.26 -9.98 43.78
N LEU A 646 19.42 -9.88 43.11
CA LEU A 646 19.57 -9.07 41.89
C LEU A 646 18.67 -9.55 40.75
N GLN A 647 18.54 -10.86 40.58
CA GLN A 647 17.69 -11.45 39.56
C GLN A 647 16.20 -11.21 39.87
N GLU A 648 15.77 -11.37 41.11
CA GLU A 648 14.41 -11.06 41.56
C GLU A 648 14.08 -9.56 41.39
N LEU A 649 15.04 -8.68 41.70
CA LEU A 649 14.90 -7.24 41.49
C LEU A 649 14.82 -6.86 40.02
N LYS A 650 15.61 -7.51 39.16
CA LYS A 650 15.56 -7.34 37.70
C LYS A 650 14.21 -7.79 37.14
N GLU A 651 13.70 -8.95 37.55
CA GLU A 651 12.40 -9.45 37.14
C GLU A 651 11.26 -8.52 37.60
N THR A 652 11.33 -8.04 38.85
CA THR A 652 10.39 -7.06 39.39
C THR A 652 10.45 -5.74 38.64
N PHE A 653 11.64 -5.30 38.22
CA PHE A 653 11.82 -4.11 37.40
C PHE A 653 11.26 -4.29 35.98
N ILE A 654 11.52 -5.41 35.31
CA ILE A 654 10.98 -5.69 33.97
C ILE A 654 9.45 -5.69 34.00
N GLN A 655 8.85 -6.26 35.06
CA GLN A 655 7.40 -6.32 35.21
C GLN A 655 6.77 -4.95 35.50
N ASN A 656 7.42 -4.09 36.29
CA ASN A 656 6.80 -2.86 36.81
C ASN A 656 7.33 -1.57 36.19
N ASN A 657 8.46 -1.61 35.48
CA ASN A 657 9.19 -0.47 34.91
C ASN A 657 9.46 0.67 35.90
N ASP A 658 9.60 0.36 37.21
CA ASP A 658 9.81 1.35 38.27
C ASP A 658 11.30 1.58 38.53
N LYS A 659 11.86 2.58 37.85
CA LYS A 659 13.27 3.00 38.00
C LYS A 659 13.63 3.43 39.42
N LYS A 660 12.68 4.03 40.17
CA LYS A 660 12.90 4.48 41.55
C LYS A 660 13.03 3.31 42.51
N MET A 661 12.21 2.27 42.33
CA MET A 661 12.30 1.05 43.14
C MET A 661 13.63 0.33 42.92
N LEU A 662 14.10 0.23 41.67
CA LEU A 662 15.37 -0.40 41.33
C LEU A 662 16.55 0.28 42.05
N VAL A 663 16.62 1.62 42.03
CA VAL A 663 17.69 2.38 42.69
C VAL A 663 17.74 2.09 44.19
N LYS A 664 16.58 2.20 44.86
CA LYS A 664 16.49 1.98 46.31
C LYS A 664 16.81 0.55 46.70
N ALA A 665 16.40 -0.41 45.87
CA ALA A 665 16.70 -1.81 46.12
C ALA A 665 18.19 -2.09 45.98
N ILE A 666 18.85 -1.56 44.94
CA ILE A 666 20.29 -1.72 44.75
C ILE A 666 21.09 -1.02 45.85
N GLN A 667 20.71 0.20 46.24
CA GLN A 667 21.33 0.87 47.39
C GLN A 667 21.23 0.04 48.67
N LYS A 668 20.00 -0.40 49.00
CA LYS A 668 19.76 -1.21 50.21
C LYS A 668 20.52 -2.53 50.17
N MET A 669 20.59 -3.16 49.00
CA MET A 669 21.34 -4.38 48.78
C MET A 669 22.84 -4.15 49.01
N ILE A 670 23.42 -3.11 48.38
CA ILE A 670 24.84 -2.76 48.59
C ILE A 670 25.10 -2.49 50.07
N GLU A 671 24.26 -1.71 50.75
CA GLU A 671 24.38 -1.44 52.19
C GLU A 671 24.30 -2.72 53.05
N GLN A 672 23.37 -3.62 52.73
CA GLN A 672 23.15 -4.88 53.45
C GLN A 672 24.35 -5.84 53.32
N TYR A 673 24.98 -5.87 52.15
CA TYR A 673 26.08 -6.79 51.86
C TYR A 673 27.47 -6.18 52.07
N ALA A 674 27.65 -4.86 52.04
CA ALA A 674 28.96 -4.20 52.19
C ALA A 674 29.75 -4.67 53.43
N SER A 675 29.06 -4.93 54.54
CA SER A 675 29.67 -5.44 55.78
C SER A 675 30.02 -6.93 55.77
N LYS A 676 29.44 -7.70 54.84
CA LYS A 676 29.61 -9.15 54.69
C LYS A 676 30.58 -9.52 53.56
N LEU A 677 30.82 -8.60 52.63
CA LEU A 677 31.67 -8.83 51.47
C LEU A 677 33.16 -8.91 51.85
N PRO A 678 33.91 -9.89 51.31
CA PRO A 678 35.36 -9.90 51.40
C PRO A 678 35.94 -8.57 50.87
N GLN A 679 36.82 -7.97 51.66
CA GLN A 679 37.47 -6.68 51.34
C GLN A 679 38.60 -6.91 50.34
N ASN A 680 38.24 -7.19 49.09
CA ASN A 680 39.16 -7.42 47.99
C ASN A 680 38.71 -6.71 46.71
N GLU A 681 39.66 -6.55 45.79
CA GLU A 681 39.52 -5.78 44.55
C GLU A 681 38.43 -6.38 43.65
N LEU A 682 38.31 -7.71 43.64
CA LEU A 682 37.31 -8.44 42.86
C LEU A 682 35.87 -8.05 43.25
N TRP A 683 35.57 -7.95 44.55
CA TRP A 683 34.25 -7.56 45.06
C TRP A 683 33.98 -6.06 44.91
N GLN A 684 35.01 -5.23 45.05
CA GLN A 684 34.94 -3.80 44.81
C GLN A 684 34.60 -3.51 43.34
N ASP A 685 35.32 -4.13 42.41
CA ASP A 685 35.07 -4.04 40.97
C ASP A 685 33.66 -4.51 40.60
N PHE A 686 33.19 -5.59 41.22
CA PHE A 686 31.83 -6.08 41.04
C PHE A 686 30.77 -5.03 41.46
N LEU A 687 30.92 -4.42 42.64
CA LEU A 687 29.98 -3.40 43.13
C LEU A 687 30.00 -2.11 42.31
N VAL A 688 31.19 -1.59 41.99
CA VAL A 688 31.36 -0.41 41.11
C VAL A 688 30.60 -0.61 39.80
N LYS A 689 30.66 -1.83 39.30
CA LYS A 689 30.01 -2.19 38.05
C LYS A 689 28.49 -2.33 38.15
N VAL A 690 27.98 -2.98 39.20
CA VAL A 690 26.52 -3.02 39.48
C VAL A 690 25.96 -1.59 39.54
N ILE A 691 26.70 -0.66 40.17
CA ILE A 691 26.32 0.75 40.23
C ILE A 691 26.36 1.40 38.84
N ASN A 692 27.42 1.18 38.05
CA ASN A 692 27.53 1.72 36.69
C ASN A 692 26.39 1.26 35.77
N ASP A 693 26.05 -0.03 35.81
CA ASP A 693 24.96 -0.59 34.99
C ASP A 693 23.61 -0.01 35.41
N THR A 694 23.38 0.12 36.71
CA THR A 694 22.19 0.76 37.28
C THR A 694 22.07 2.20 36.81
N LEU A 695 23.15 2.98 36.94
CA LEU A 695 23.21 4.36 36.47
C LEU A 695 22.97 4.45 34.96
N SER A 696 23.52 3.54 34.15
CA SER A 696 23.28 3.48 32.70
C SER A 696 21.80 3.27 32.36
N VAL A 697 21.13 2.32 33.02
CA VAL A 697 19.69 2.06 32.85
C VAL A 697 18.86 3.29 33.22
N ILE A 698 19.21 3.98 34.30
CA ILE A 698 18.47 5.15 34.79
C ILE A 698 18.71 6.40 33.93
N THR A 699 19.96 6.63 33.53
CA THR A 699 20.39 7.84 32.80
C THR A 699 20.24 7.73 31.30
N SER A 700 20.03 6.52 30.75
CA SER A 700 19.62 6.37 29.36
C SER A 700 18.37 7.23 29.12
N GLU A 701 18.50 8.24 28.25
CA GLU A 701 17.43 9.17 27.89
C GLU A 701 16.28 8.42 27.23
N GLN A 702 15.41 7.85 28.06
CA GLN A 702 14.11 7.37 27.67
C GLN A 702 13.16 8.53 27.94
N GLY A 703 12.81 9.28 26.88
CA GLY A 703 11.66 10.19 26.95
C GLY A 703 10.42 9.43 27.43
N PRO A 704 9.48 10.07 28.15
CA PRO A 704 8.28 9.40 28.62
C PRO A 704 7.52 8.81 27.42
N LEU A 705 7.21 7.52 27.51
CA LEU A 705 6.33 6.80 26.60
C LEU A 705 4.97 7.52 26.57
N GLN A 706 4.74 8.34 25.54
CA GLN A 706 3.40 8.87 25.26
C GLN A 706 2.59 7.77 24.58
N GLY A 707 2.06 6.86 25.38
CA GLY A 707 1.24 5.73 24.94
C GLY A 707 0.20 5.35 25.98
N GLY A 708 -0.87 6.14 26.08
CA GLY A 708 -2.21 5.72 26.51
C GLY A 708 -2.35 4.74 27.69
N ASN A 709 -1.87 5.10 28.88
CA ASN A 709 -2.53 4.89 30.17
C ASN A 709 -1.66 5.50 31.27
N ASN A 710 -2.21 6.45 32.02
CA ASN A 710 -1.51 7.23 33.05
C ASN A 710 -1.19 6.40 34.31
N THR A 711 -0.22 5.49 34.23
CA THR A 711 0.60 5.14 35.39
C THR A 711 1.86 5.99 35.31
N TYR A 712 1.96 6.99 36.19
CA TYR A 712 3.15 7.82 36.32
C TYR A 712 4.35 6.90 36.58
N LEU A 713 5.23 6.73 35.59
CA LEU A 713 6.54 6.12 35.78
C LEU A 713 7.31 7.01 36.76
N SER A 714 7.58 6.51 37.97
CA SER A 714 8.35 7.25 38.97
C SER A 714 9.80 7.35 38.52
N THR A 715 10.18 8.53 38.03
CA THR A 715 11.59 8.89 37.89
C THR A 715 12.23 8.92 39.30
N PRO A 716 13.40 8.30 39.48
CA PRO A 716 14.16 8.45 40.72
C PRO A 716 14.46 9.93 40.97
N HIS A 717 14.55 10.33 42.24
CA HIS A 717 14.97 11.70 42.53
C HIS A 717 16.45 11.85 42.16
N ASP A 718 16.85 13.06 41.73
CA ASP A 718 18.27 13.35 41.47
C ASP A 718 19.16 12.98 42.67
N SER A 719 18.64 13.12 43.89
CA SER A 719 19.33 12.69 45.11
C SER A 719 19.66 11.18 45.15
N ASP A 720 18.79 10.33 44.59
CA ASP A 720 18.99 8.88 44.57
C ASP A 720 20.09 8.52 43.54
N ILE A 721 20.14 9.25 42.42
CA ILE A 721 21.18 9.12 41.39
C ILE A 721 22.53 9.61 41.92
N GLU A 722 22.56 10.78 42.56
CA GLU A 722 23.78 11.33 43.16
C GLU A 722 24.31 10.44 44.29
N ALA A 723 23.45 9.80 45.07
CA ALA A 723 23.87 8.83 46.08
C ALA A 723 24.56 7.60 45.47
N LEU A 724 24.04 7.06 44.36
CA LEU A 724 24.72 5.98 43.63
C LEU A 724 26.07 6.42 43.05
N LYS A 725 26.16 7.62 42.49
CA LYS A 725 27.44 8.18 42.02
C LYS A 725 28.44 8.34 43.16
N ALA A 726 28.01 8.82 44.32
CA ALA A 726 28.86 8.95 45.49
C ALA A 726 29.36 7.58 46.01
N MET A 727 28.51 6.56 46.02
CA MET A 727 28.92 5.19 46.36
C MET A 727 29.96 4.65 45.38
N LYS A 728 29.78 4.90 44.09
CA LYS A 728 30.78 4.55 43.06
C LYS A 728 32.11 5.26 43.32
N GLU A 729 32.09 6.58 43.52
CA GLU A 729 33.30 7.37 43.76
C GLU A 729 34.03 6.92 45.04
N GLY A 730 33.29 6.56 46.10
CA GLY A 730 33.85 5.95 47.31
C GLY A 730 34.54 4.62 47.00
N LEU A 731 33.86 3.73 46.29
CA LEU A 731 34.43 2.46 45.86
C LEU A 731 35.63 2.64 44.92
N GLU A 732 35.68 3.63 44.04
CA GLU A 732 36.83 3.85 43.13
C GLU A 732 38.00 4.61 43.81
N GLY A 733 37.73 5.37 44.87
CA GLY A 733 38.68 6.30 45.49
C GLY A 733 39.70 5.67 46.45
N HIS A 734 39.53 4.42 46.85
CA HIS A 734 40.41 3.77 47.82
C HIS A 734 41.54 2.95 47.15
N HIS A 735 42.81 3.31 47.43
CA HIS A 735 44.01 2.56 46.99
C HIS A 735 44.11 1.13 47.53
N LYS A 736 43.28 0.77 48.52
CA LYS A 736 43.07 -0.60 49.00
C LYS A 736 41.56 -0.85 49.07
N PRO A 737 41.08 -2.05 48.73
CA PRO A 737 39.66 -2.38 48.85
C PRO A 737 39.16 -2.22 50.27
N ASP A 738 38.34 -1.19 50.51
CA ASP A 738 37.61 -0.97 51.75
C ASP A 738 36.15 -0.67 51.37
N ILE A 739 35.44 -1.71 50.94
CA ILE A 739 34.03 -1.70 50.53
C ILE A 739 33.13 -1.24 51.68
N LYS A 740 33.58 -1.41 52.93
CA LYS A 740 32.81 -1.04 54.11
C LYS A 740 32.85 0.46 54.38
N ALA A 741 33.95 1.13 54.03
CA ALA A 741 34.09 2.58 54.10
C ALA A 741 33.27 3.25 53.00
#